data_AF-A0A944TSQ2-F1
#
_entry.id   AF-A0A944TSQ2-F1
#
_cell.length_a   1.000
_cell.length_b   1.000
_cell.length_c   1.000
_cell.angle_alpha   90.00
_cell.angle_beta   90.00
_cell.angle_gamma   90.00
#
_symmetry.space_group_name_H-M   'P 1'
#
loop_
_entity.id
_entity.type
_entity.pdbx_description
1 polymer ?
#
loop_
_entity_poly.entity_id
_entity_poly.type
_entity_poly.pdbx_seq_one_letter_code
_entity_poly.pdbx_strand_id
1 'polypeptide(L)'
;MKAALALLILLISTALFAQEARIPLESIRMPSDDLLHPELGHLSPEVAWRLQQDTMNPLDLSKLNPIENDVWKNNITHQNDPTLDQVNISSGESVKLIGVIASNSGVFRFNILPKSESNNKIYTILLEKTLHTSIMRRNLLRKLGYTVPKMKYLKNIKLSFKDSEEKCEFIKRKIPEATLGAPQRWITDDFEHCNPKNEEETNSDTKEENVSLEVTLKDVVVMEPSETDHYNLALGAPPKMLTSRVLRSLIIPYALLDMGESANKISWFVGREDNKEIILPHFTSANFNVTYDDALWTMRRFEKLTQADIEDVVTNAHFPKSVETLIVEKVKARYNSLMKLFKVAKEEYSFDSEITLGDGKELKDGKLLKIKWDGYAARFAHGDPDSPFQDFQYYIFSKLQSATIEGLMSRVNQELSLFDIGDSRLEYHQDQFEEGLNHFVETGEFLDFGVGTWVAPVVDGRIILNRDIVVGNYLGTDNMVQLADTVGVSINVGAHLGIEGLDYGASGFIRGTVAATISYSHLKPVKTLKATFKEPYLNMIVPLLKLGLKKDLAEIGNFEENFKPVNSNATTTADGSATSTPPLSTEEINNQKSAALEKIMEHINKNLGVGESLIVTKRLTPNLTGQVRFPIFQGLSGSVGAGTDMDIVRRLHLYRKDAETIQVYDDNGRGNGFSLSAGLNYYIPVIRLNSKNTFGKYKVRMHEINIALDVEENPSLYENALALVHLLKTGSAELLEAQEKPYVVSTKFHDKSTKFSFLFWRSKQLNKFSNFEVETPKGSKSHYMHLTKAGQTGLNYQAFVKDIGNYYIGKYLVGVSLSGDTWKNPAHTFYGTAETTMGRYETRLMGEQEDPLMRDMRNPFISLTTRKEGWTAKKSKIKKLMREINTRYGFVLFDNEAYNDAKSLKLYDLTLNVNLYSRAIDNIKKLSTRVIEKFSKRYTRERKWTPACDTRLRRGGLGRKQKLSAKCGNLSVLVREIKSCQKNISRMKNNKVIGNCLLDLAIKMREQLEFQDFKAVVGKDNYYLYGQVNGFRSDSEILNEPIRSNTEGKVGDRFWNGPVEAVLEKIGLQGGEFHGSWIREVL
;
A
#
# COMPACT_ATOMS: atom_id res chain seq x y z
N MET A 1 -35.90 -5.31 12.61
CA MET A 1 -35.87 -5.62 11.16
C MET A 1 -35.20 -4.51 10.35
N LYS A 2 -35.51 -3.22 10.58
CA LYS A 2 -34.78 -2.08 9.99
C LYS A 2 -33.29 -2.00 10.38
N ALA A 3 -32.93 -2.37 11.61
CA ALA A 3 -31.52 -2.44 12.06
C ALA A 3 -30.68 -3.55 11.39
N ALA A 4 -31.30 -4.57 10.79
CA ALA A 4 -30.58 -5.59 10.02
C ALA A 4 -30.32 -5.14 8.57
N LEU A 5 -31.04 -4.12 8.09
CA LEU A 5 -30.89 -3.56 6.75
C LEU A 5 -29.76 -2.53 6.70
N ALA A 6 -29.59 -1.71 7.75
CA ALA A 6 -28.50 -0.74 7.86
C ALA A 6 -27.12 -1.41 7.96
N LEU A 7 -27.02 -2.54 8.68
CA LEU A 7 -25.77 -3.32 8.79
C LEU A 7 -25.34 -4.00 7.47
N LEU A 8 -26.26 -4.14 6.50
CA LEU A 8 -25.96 -4.69 5.18
C LEU A 8 -25.46 -3.62 4.20
N ILE A 9 -25.82 -2.35 4.42
CA ILE A 9 -25.49 -1.22 3.54
C ILE A 9 -24.06 -0.71 3.82
N LEU A 10 -23.58 -0.80 5.07
CA LEU A 10 -22.20 -0.49 5.46
C LEU A 10 -21.13 -1.47 4.92
N LEU A 11 -21.54 -2.58 4.28
CA LEU A 11 -20.65 -3.50 3.55
C LEU A 11 -20.51 -3.17 2.05
N ILE A 12 -21.16 -2.11 1.55
CA ILE A 12 -21.17 -1.73 0.13
C ILE A 12 -20.50 -0.37 -0.08
N SER A 13 -19.29 -0.18 0.43
CA SER A 13 -18.35 0.78 -0.17
C SER A 13 -17.74 0.12 -1.41
N THR A 14 -18.46 0.19 -2.54
CA THR A 14 -17.92 -0.25 -3.83
C THR A 14 -16.92 0.77 -4.35
N ALA A 15 -15.71 0.76 -3.76
CA ALA A 15 -14.55 1.01 -4.60
C ALA A 15 -14.62 -0.03 -5.73
N LEU A 16 -14.75 0.43 -6.97
CA LEU A 16 -14.69 -0.37 -8.20
C LEU A 16 -13.30 -1.02 -8.32
N PHE A 17 -13.02 -2.01 -7.49
CA PHE A 17 -12.01 -3.00 -7.76
C PHE A 17 -12.59 -3.93 -8.84
N ALA A 18 -11.80 -4.20 -9.88
CA ALA A 18 -12.13 -5.28 -10.83
C ALA A 18 -12.41 -6.56 -10.03
N GLN A 19 -13.52 -7.24 -10.32
CA GLN A 19 -13.82 -8.50 -9.63
C GLN A 19 -12.82 -9.55 -10.11
N GLU A 20 -12.34 -10.38 -9.19
CA GLU A 20 -11.39 -11.45 -9.49
C GLU A 20 -12.08 -12.80 -9.37
N ALA A 21 -12.03 -13.62 -10.43
CA ALA A 21 -12.44 -15.01 -10.37
C ALA A 21 -11.25 -15.90 -10.04
N ARG A 22 -11.49 -16.92 -9.21
CA ARG A 22 -10.48 -17.89 -8.77
C ARG A 22 -10.77 -19.24 -9.39
N ILE A 23 -9.79 -19.84 -10.07
CA ILE A 23 -9.87 -21.15 -10.70
C ILE A 23 -8.92 -22.09 -9.95
N PRO A 24 -9.40 -23.05 -9.15
CA PRO A 24 -8.51 -23.96 -8.42
C PRO A 24 -7.79 -24.88 -9.42
N LEU A 25 -6.47 -25.04 -9.25
CA LEU A 25 -5.67 -25.98 -10.04
C LEU A 25 -5.89 -27.43 -9.62
N GLU A 26 -6.38 -27.64 -8.40
CA GLU A 26 -6.81 -28.94 -7.89
C GLU A 26 -8.30 -29.15 -8.20
N SER A 27 -8.69 -30.37 -8.59
CA SER A 27 -10.09 -30.73 -8.79
C SER A 27 -10.81 -30.79 -7.44
N ILE A 28 -11.32 -29.64 -6.98
CA ILE A 28 -12.10 -29.48 -5.73
C ILE A 28 -13.55 -29.00 -5.95
N ARG A 29 -13.90 -28.63 -7.19
CA ARG A 29 -15.23 -28.12 -7.58
C ARG A 29 -15.96 -29.16 -8.41
N MET A 30 -17.26 -29.32 -8.19
CA MET A 30 -18.10 -30.21 -9.00
C MET A 30 -18.01 -29.84 -10.49
N PRO A 31 -17.89 -30.83 -11.40
CA PRO A 31 -17.89 -30.58 -12.84
C PRO A 31 -19.17 -29.92 -13.32
N SER A 32 -19.16 -29.41 -14.54
CA SER A 32 -20.35 -28.84 -15.16
C SER A 32 -21.46 -29.87 -15.38
N ASP A 33 -22.70 -29.38 -15.38
CA ASP A 33 -23.93 -30.16 -15.49
C ASP A 33 -24.40 -30.37 -16.95
N ASP A 34 -23.63 -29.91 -17.93
CA ASP A 34 -23.96 -29.95 -19.36
C ASP A 34 -22.96 -30.75 -20.20
N LEU A 35 -22.11 -31.59 -19.58
CA LEU A 35 -21.07 -32.34 -20.29
C LEU A 35 -21.65 -33.50 -21.13
N LEU A 36 -21.17 -33.63 -22.37
CA LEU A 36 -21.55 -34.71 -23.27
C LEU A 36 -20.39 -35.70 -23.48
N HIS A 37 -20.59 -36.96 -23.08
CA HIS A 37 -19.68 -38.07 -23.36
C HIS A 37 -20.04 -38.76 -24.68
N PRO A 38 -19.05 -39.12 -25.53
CA PRO A 38 -19.33 -39.79 -26.81
C PRO A 38 -20.16 -41.08 -26.70
N GLU A 39 -19.92 -41.87 -25.65
CA GLU A 39 -20.56 -43.19 -25.47
C GLU A 39 -21.68 -43.20 -24.41
N LEU A 40 -21.58 -42.35 -23.38
CA LEU A 40 -22.49 -42.36 -22.22
C LEU A 40 -23.58 -41.29 -22.32
N GLY A 41 -23.52 -40.42 -23.33
CA GLY A 41 -24.42 -39.30 -23.48
C GLY A 41 -24.18 -38.23 -22.42
N HIS A 42 -25.26 -37.61 -21.94
CA HIS A 42 -25.22 -36.54 -20.95
C HIS A 42 -24.71 -37.06 -19.60
N LEU A 43 -23.69 -36.41 -19.05
CA LEU A 43 -23.13 -36.75 -17.74
C LEU A 43 -23.67 -35.81 -16.67
N SER A 44 -24.18 -36.38 -15.57
CA SER A 44 -24.39 -35.59 -14.36
C SER A 44 -23.05 -35.17 -13.73
N PRO A 45 -23.00 -34.07 -12.97
CA PRO A 45 -21.78 -33.63 -12.27
C PRO A 45 -21.14 -34.74 -11.42
N GLU A 46 -21.94 -35.56 -10.74
CA GLU A 46 -21.47 -36.65 -9.88
C GLU A 46 -20.83 -37.78 -10.69
N VAL A 47 -21.43 -38.14 -11.84
CA VAL A 47 -20.89 -39.16 -12.74
C VAL A 47 -19.60 -38.67 -13.37
N ALA A 48 -19.58 -37.43 -13.89
CA ALA A 48 -18.38 -36.82 -14.46
C ALA A 48 -17.24 -36.77 -13.44
N TRP A 49 -17.53 -36.40 -12.19
CA TRP A 49 -16.54 -36.35 -11.11
C TRP A 49 -15.98 -37.75 -10.82
N ARG A 50 -16.84 -38.77 -10.74
CA ARG A 50 -16.42 -40.15 -10.51
C ARG A 50 -15.53 -40.67 -11.64
N LEU A 51 -15.86 -40.38 -12.90
CA LEU A 51 -15.06 -40.76 -14.06
C LEU A 51 -13.71 -40.03 -14.10
N GLN A 52 -13.66 -38.78 -13.66
CA GLN A 52 -12.41 -38.02 -13.54
C GLN A 52 -11.48 -38.60 -12.46
N GLN A 53 -12.05 -39.08 -11.36
CA GLN A 53 -11.32 -39.63 -10.21
C GLN A 53 -11.00 -41.14 -10.33
N ASP A 54 -11.29 -41.77 -11.48
CA ASP A 54 -10.99 -43.18 -11.71
C ASP A 54 -9.47 -43.44 -11.65
N THR A 55 -9.05 -44.38 -10.80
CA THR A 55 -7.63 -44.69 -10.59
C THR A 55 -6.97 -45.48 -11.72
N MET A 56 -7.76 -46.17 -12.55
CA MET A 56 -7.26 -47.00 -13.66
C MET A 56 -7.30 -46.26 -14.99
N ASN A 57 -8.35 -45.49 -15.24
CA ASN A 57 -8.50 -44.71 -16.48
C ASN A 57 -9.24 -43.38 -16.23
N PRO A 58 -8.56 -42.35 -15.69
CA PRO A 58 -9.19 -41.07 -15.39
C PRO A 58 -9.62 -40.35 -16.67
N LEU A 59 -10.90 -39.98 -16.76
CA LEU A 59 -11.44 -39.23 -17.88
C LEU A 59 -11.02 -37.75 -17.82
N ASP A 60 -10.35 -37.27 -18.87
CA ASP A 60 -10.02 -35.84 -19.02
C ASP A 60 -11.28 -35.05 -19.45
N LEU A 61 -11.98 -34.49 -18.45
CA LEU A 61 -13.21 -33.72 -18.66
C LEU A 61 -12.99 -32.48 -19.54
N SER A 62 -11.78 -31.95 -19.65
CA SER A 62 -11.50 -30.79 -20.50
C SER A 62 -11.66 -31.09 -22.01
N LYS A 63 -11.72 -32.37 -22.40
CA LYS A 63 -11.92 -32.81 -23.80
C LYS A 63 -13.39 -32.92 -24.20
N LEU A 64 -14.29 -32.96 -23.23
CA LEU A 64 -15.72 -33.07 -23.50
C LEU A 64 -16.30 -31.70 -23.89
N ASN A 65 -17.25 -31.70 -24.84
CA ASN A 65 -18.00 -30.49 -25.15
C ASN A 65 -19.26 -30.41 -24.28
N PRO A 66 -19.75 -29.20 -23.99
CA PRO A 66 -21.08 -29.05 -23.45
C PRO A 66 -22.15 -29.42 -24.51
N ILE A 67 -23.36 -29.70 -24.04
CA ILE A 67 -24.54 -29.84 -24.91
C ILE A 67 -24.79 -28.51 -25.63
N GLU A 68 -24.94 -28.57 -26.95
CA GLU A 68 -25.32 -27.40 -27.74
C GLU A 68 -26.71 -26.89 -27.37
N ASN A 69 -26.86 -25.57 -27.31
CA ASN A 69 -28.13 -24.92 -26.97
C ASN A 69 -28.26 -23.60 -27.75
N ASP A 70 -29.23 -22.76 -27.40
CA ASP A 70 -29.45 -21.48 -28.09
C ASP A 70 -28.34 -20.45 -27.80
N VAL A 71 -27.62 -20.61 -26.69
CA VAL A 71 -26.56 -19.69 -26.23
C VAL A 71 -25.20 -20.03 -26.85
N TRP A 72 -24.97 -21.30 -27.20
CA TRP A 72 -23.69 -21.76 -27.75
C TRP A 72 -23.84 -22.95 -28.71
N LYS A 73 -23.08 -22.91 -29.80
CA LYS A 73 -22.94 -23.97 -30.81
C LYS A 73 -21.47 -24.37 -30.94
N ASN A 74 -21.20 -25.62 -31.28
CA ASN A 74 -19.84 -26.11 -31.44
C ASN A 74 -19.23 -25.74 -32.81
N ASN A 75 -19.11 -24.43 -33.05
CA ASN A 75 -18.50 -23.88 -34.25
C ASN A 75 -17.45 -22.82 -33.88
N ILE A 76 -16.35 -22.75 -34.61
CA ILE A 76 -15.35 -21.70 -34.51
C ILE A 76 -15.30 -21.00 -35.85
N THR A 77 -15.60 -19.71 -35.87
CA THR A 77 -15.67 -18.91 -37.08
C THR A 77 -14.45 -18.01 -37.20
N HIS A 78 -13.80 -18.05 -38.37
CA HIS A 78 -12.64 -17.19 -38.68
C HIS A 78 -13.04 -15.93 -39.44
N GLN A 79 -14.20 -15.94 -40.10
CA GLN A 79 -14.74 -14.80 -40.82
C GLN A 79 -15.89 -14.18 -40.02
N ASN A 80 -15.91 -12.84 -39.96
CA ASN A 80 -17.05 -12.13 -39.43
C ASN A 80 -18.17 -12.09 -40.48
N ASP A 81 -19.38 -12.38 -40.05
CA ASP A 81 -20.57 -12.24 -40.86
C ASP A 81 -21.19 -10.86 -40.60
N PRO A 82 -21.11 -9.90 -41.54
CA PRO A 82 -21.65 -8.56 -41.36
C PRO A 82 -23.18 -8.55 -41.22
N THR A 83 -23.87 -9.60 -41.69
CA THR A 83 -25.33 -9.68 -41.62
C THR A 83 -25.82 -9.83 -40.17
N LEU A 84 -24.97 -10.34 -39.27
CA LEU A 84 -25.24 -10.45 -37.83
C LEU A 84 -25.23 -9.10 -37.09
N ASP A 85 -24.83 -8.02 -37.77
CA ASP A 85 -24.83 -6.65 -37.25
C ASP A 85 -25.81 -5.73 -38.01
N GLN A 86 -26.53 -6.27 -39.01
CA GLN A 86 -27.50 -5.50 -39.76
C GLN A 86 -28.77 -5.25 -38.94
N VAL A 87 -28.96 -3.98 -38.61
CA VAL A 87 -30.16 -3.41 -37.98
C VAL A 87 -30.67 -2.27 -38.88
N ASN A 88 -32.00 -2.20 -39.06
CA ASN A 88 -32.71 -1.24 -39.91
C ASN A 88 -32.83 0.15 -39.26
N ILE A 89 -31.72 0.69 -38.76
CA ILE A 89 -31.58 2.07 -38.29
C ILE A 89 -30.26 2.63 -38.82
N SER A 90 -30.29 3.84 -39.38
CA SER A 90 -29.12 4.53 -39.93
C SER A 90 -28.56 5.59 -38.96
N SER A 91 -27.28 5.93 -39.10
CA SER A 91 -26.69 7.01 -38.30
C SER A 91 -27.36 8.34 -38.65
N GLY A 92 -27.74 9.11 -37.62
CA GLY A 92 -28.40 10.41 -37.76
C GLY A 92 -29.91 10.36 -37.94
N GLU A 93 -30.51 9.16 -37.96
CA GLU A 93 -31.96 8.97 -38.05
C GLU A 93 -32.67 9.49 -36.78
N SER A 94 -33.89 10.03 -36.96
CA SER A 94 -34.72 10.53 -35.86
C SER A 94 -35.62 9.44 -35.29
N VAL A 95 -35.53 9.22 -33.97
CA VAL A 95 -36.24 8.17 -33.23
C VAL A 95 -36.91 8.74 -31.99
N LYS A 96 -38.01 8.14 -31.56
CA LYS A 96 -38.78 8.55 -30.38
C LYS A 96 -38.42 7.69 -29.18
N LEU A 97 -38.21 8.32 -28.01
CA LEU A 97 -38.03 7.61 -26.74
C LEU A 97 -39.35 6.92 -26.34
N ILE A 98 -39.27 5.64 -25.94
CA ILE A 98 -40.41 4.90 -25.37
C ILE A 98 -40.26 4.76 -23.86
N GLY A 99 -39.06 4.42 -23.38
CA GLY A 99 -38.81 4.21 -21.96
C GLY A 99 -37.44 3.60 -21.65
N VAL A 100 -37.03 3.68 -20.39
CA VAL A 100 -35.73 3.20 -19.90
C VAL A 100 -35.81 1.76 -19.41
N ILE A 101 -34.76 0.97 -19.65
CA ILE A 101 -34.64 -0.42 -19.18
C ILE A 101 -33.70 -0.47 -17.97
N ALA A 102 -34.17 -1.07 -16.87
CA ALA A 102 -33.34 -1.35 -15.70
C ALA A 102 -32.09 -2.16 -16.10
N SER A 103 -30.92 -1.66 -15.70
CA SER A 103 -29.63 -2.19 -16.13
C SER A 103 -28.63 -2.12 -14.98
N ASN A 104 -27.55 -2.89 -15.07
CA ASN A 104 -26.46 -2.80 -14.11
C ASN A 104 -25.82 -1.40 -14.15
N SER A 105 -25.28 -0.95 -13.02
CA SER A 105 -24.57 0.32 -12.95
C SER A 105 -23.44 0.40 -13.99
N GLY A 106 -23.32 1.53 -14.68
CA GLY A 106 -22.39 1.75 -15.80
C GLY A 106 -22.95 1.43 -17.18
N VAL A 107 -24.12 0.79 -17.25
CA VAL A 107 -24.83 0.41 -18.49
C VAL A 107 -26.17 1.13 -18.55
N PHE A 108 -26.39 1.94 -19.58
CA PHE A 108 -27.69 2.58 -19.79
C PHE A 108 -28.36 2.03 -21.05
N ARG A 109 -29.57 1.49 -20.87
CA ARG A 109 -30.38 0.95 -21.96
C ARG A 109 -31.76 1.58 -21.98
N PHE A 110 -32.27 1.87 -23.16
CA PHE A 110 -33.62 2.40 -23.33
C PHE A 110 -34.20 2.01 -24.69
N ASN A 111 -35.52 1.96 -24.77
CA ASN A 111 -36.25 1.57 -25.97
C ASN A 111 -36.64 2.79 -26.80
N ILE A 112 -36.58 2.62 -28.12
CA ILE A 112 -36.90 3.64 -29.12
C ILE A 112 -37.83 3.10 -30.21
N LEU A 113 -38.55 4.02 -30.86
CA LEU A 113 -39.33 3.76 -32.08
C LEU A 113 -38.83 4.66 -33.23
N PRO A 114 -38.52 4.11 -34.43
CA PRO A 114 -38.23 4.94 -35.59
C PRO A 114 -39.43 5.82 -35.97
N LYS A 115 -39.19 7.07 -36.44
CA LYS A 115 -40.28 7.93 -36.91
C LYS A 115 -40.85 7.54 -38.28
N SER A 116 -40.18 6.66 -39.04
CA SER A 116 -40.65 6.20 -40.35
C SER A 116 -41.85 5.26 -40.20
N GLU A 117 -42.96 5.56 -40.89
CA GLU A 117 -44.21 4.77 -40.89
C GLU A 117 -44.02 3.30 -41.36
N SER A 118 -42.88 2.98 -41.98
CA SER A 118 -42.59 1.64 -42.52
C SER A 118 -42.01 0.64 -41.52
N ASN A 119 -41.58 1.06 -40.32
CA ASN A 119 -40.85 0.21 -39.37
C ASN A 119 -41.33 0.40 -37.93
N ASN A 120 -42.45 -0.24 -37.57
CA ASN A 120 -43.06 -0.16 -36.23
C ASN A 120 -42.39 -1.07 -35.18
N LYS A 121 -41.11 -1.43 -35.37
CA LYS A 121 -40.36 -2.28 -34.44
C LYS A 121 -39.70 -1.47 -33.34
N ILE A 122 -39.69 -2.01 -32.13
CA ILE A 122 -38.97 -1.43 -30.98
C ILE A 122 -37.51 -1.84 -31.07
N TYR A 123 -36.60 -0.88 -30.90
CA TYR A 123 -35.17 -1.12 -30.78
C TYR A 123 -34.66 -0.67 -29.42
N THR A 124 -33.57 -1.28 -28.95
CA THR A 124 -32.91 -0.89 -27.69
C THR A 124 -31.61 -0.17 -28.00
N ILE A 125 -31.43 1.04 -27.45
CA ILE A 125 -30.17 1.77 -27.47
C ILE A 125 -29.36 1.43 -26.22
N LEU A 126 -28.05 1.31 -26.39
CA LEU A 126 -27.06 1.11 -25.35
C LEU A 126 -26.06 2.28 -25.31
N LEU A 127 -25.91 2.90 -24.13
CA LEU A 127 -24.86 3.86 -23.81
C LEU A 127 -23.97 3.31 -22.69
N GLU A 128 -22.66 3.33 -22.91
CA GLU A 128 -21.65 2.88 -21.95
C GLU A 128 -20.35 3.68 -22.12
N LYS A 129 -19.54 3.80 -21.06
CA LYS A 129 -18.17 4.36 -21.19
C LYS A 129 -17.20 3.40 -21.87
N THR A 130 -17.54 2.11 -21.90
CA THR A 130 -16.71 1.01 -22.43
C THR A 130 -17.42 0.31 -23.59
N LEU A 131 -18.27 1.05 -24.32
CA LEU A 131 -19.12 0.54 -25.39
C LEU A 131 -18.36 -0.31 -26.40
N HIS A 132 -17.21 0.19 -26.86
CA HIS A 132 -16.34 -0.52 -27.81
C HIS A 132 -15.76 -1.82 -27.25
N THR A 133 -15.52 -1.89 -25.94
CA THR A 133 -15.12 -3.13 -25.26
C THR A 133 -16.24 -4.16 -25.28
N SER A 134 -17.50 -3.73 -25.16
CA SER A 134 -18.68 -4.59 -25.28
C SER A 134 -18.85 -5.12 -26.71
N ILE A 135 -18.63 -4.30 -27.74
CA ILE A 135 -18.62 -4.73 -29.15
C ILE A 135 -17.48 -5.72 -29.42
N MET A 136 -16.27 -5.44 -28.90
CA MET A 136 -15.13 -6.35 -29.02
C MET A 136 -15.41 -7.71 -28.35
N ARG A 137 -16.03 -7.71 -27.17
CA ARG A 137 -16.46 -8.95 -26.49
C ARG A 137 -17.45 -9.73 -27.33
N ARG A 138 -18.45 -9.07 -27.93
CA ARG A 138 -19.36 -9.71 -28.90
C ARG A 138 -18.59 -10.38 -30.03
N ASN A 139 -17.63 -9.68 -30.66
CA ASN A 139 -16.85 -10.22 -31.77
C ASN A 139 -16.10 -11.49 -31.37
N LEU A 140 -15.39 -11.46 -30.23
CA LEU A 140 -14.65 -12.61 -29.73
C LEU A 140 -15.58 -13.79 -29.39
N LEU A 141 -16.69 -13.51 -28.70
CA LEU A 141 -17.66 -14.54 -28.30
C LEU A 141 -18.27 -15.25 -29.52
N ARG A 142 -18.63 -14.51 -30.57
CA ARG A 142 -19.14 -15.10 -31.83
C ARG A 142 -18.11 -16.01 -32.50
N LYS A 143 -16.83 -15.59 -32.56
CA LYS A 143 -15.74 -16.45 -33.07
C LYS A 143 -15.57 -17.75 -32.27
N LEU A 144 -15.91 -17.74 -30.98
CA LEU A 144 -15.85 -18.90 -30.11
C LEU A 144 -17.09 -19.82 -30.16
N GLY A 145 -18.12 -19.44 -30.92
CA GLY A 145 -19.36 -20.21 -31.10
C GLY A 145 -20.53 -19.78 -30.22
N TYR A 146 -20.42 -18.65 -29.49
CA TYR A 146 -21.53 -18.12 -28.71
C TYR A 146 -22.50 -17.34 -29.59
N THR A 147 -23.79 -17.52 -29.32
CA THR A 147 -24.85 -16.71 -29.94
C THR A 147 -24.96 -15.39 -29.18
N VAL A 148 -24.58 -14.29 -29.81
CA VAL A 148 -24.71 -12.94 -29.25
C VAL A 148 -25.66 -12.12 -30.12
N PRO A 149 -26.69 -11.46 -29.52
CA PRO A 149 -27.68 -10.68 -30.26
C PRO A 149 -27.06 -9.63 -31.18
N LYS A 150 -27.84 -9.14 -32.15
CA LYS A 150 -27.40 -8.10 -33.09
C LYS A 150 -27.09 -6.81 -32.33
N MET A 151 -25.89 -6.26 -32.57
CA MET A 151 -25.45 -4.99 -32.00
C MET A 151 -24.88 -4.14 -33.14
N LYS A 152 -25.53 -3.04 -33.51
CA LYS A 152 -25.04 -2.14 -34.56
C LYS A 152 -24.49 -0.87 -33.94
N TYR A 153 -23.22 -0.57 -34.18
CA TYR A 153 -22.64 0.72 -33.80
C TYR A 153 -23.15 1.84 -34.70
N LEU A 154 -23.60 2.94 -34.10
CA LEU A 154 -23.95 4.18 -34.80
C LEU A 154 -23.13 5.34 -34.24
N LYS A 155 -22.60 6.18 -35.14
CA LYS A 155 -21.85 7.37 -34.75
C LYS A 155 -22.74 8.39 -34.04
N ASN A 156 -23.98 8.53 -34.50
CA ASN A 156 -24.99 9.39 -33.89
C ASN A 156 -26.43 8.95 -34.20
N ILE A 157 -27.37 9.43 -33.40
CA ILE A 157 -28.82 9.25 -33.56
C ILE A 157 -29.55 10.46 -32.97
N LYS A 158 -30.67 10.88 -33.56
CA LYS A 158 -31.48 12.00 -33.04
C LYS A 158 -32.64 11.44 -32.22
N LEU A 159 -32.67 11.74 -30.93
CA LEU A 159 -33.69 11.27 -30.00
C LEU A 159 -34.72 12.37 -29.76
N SER A 160 -36.00 12.11 -30.05
CA SER A 160 -37.11 13.02 -29.77
C SER A 160 -37.88 12.63 -28.51
N PHE A 161 -38.17 13.62 -27.67
CA PHE A 161 -38.90 13.49 -26.40
C PHE A 161 -40.36 13.95 -26.55
N LYS A 162 -41.21 13.50 -25.62
CA LYS A 162 -42.62 13.92 -25.55
C LYS A 162 -42.76 15.39 -25.17
N ASP A 163 -41.98 15.83 -24.18
CA ASP A 163 -42.01 17.18 -23.61
C ASP A 163 -40.63 17.56 -23.05
N SER A 164 -40.50 18.83 -22.63
CA SER A 164 -39.24 19.38 -22.11
C SER A 164 -38.84 18.75 -20.76
N GLU A 165 -39.81 18.30 -19.97
CA GLU A 165 -39.57 17.66 -18.67
C GLU A 165 -38.90 16.30 -18.85
N GLU A 166 -39.42 15.45 -19.75
CA GLU A 166 -38.83 14.16 -20.12
C GLU A 166 -37.41 14.33 -20.68
N LYS A 167 -37.19 15.36 -21.52
CA LYS A 167 -35.87 15.72 -22.03
C LYS A 167 -34.90 16.05 -20.88
N CYS A 168 -35.27 16.96 -19.99
CA CYS A 168 -34.37 17.37 -18.90
C CYS A 168 -34.17 16.25 -17.86
N GLU A 169 -35.18 15.42 -17.56
CA GLU A 169 -35.03 14.25 -16.69
C GLU A 169 -34.04 13.23 -17.29
N PHE A 170 -34.16 12.96 -18.58
CA PHE A 170 -33.27 12.04 -19.30
C PHE A 170 -31.81 12.51 -19.24
N ILE A 171 -31.57 13.80 -19.51
CA ILE A 171 -30.22 14.40 -19.56
C ILE A 171 -29.61 14.52 -18.16
N LYS A 172 -30.34 15.08 -17.18
CA LYS A 172 -29.79 15.39 -15.85
C LYS A 172 -29.73 14.20 -14.91
N ARG A 173 -30.70 13.28 -15.01
CA ARG A 173 -30.88 12.20 -14.05
C ARG A 173 -30.54 10.84 -14.65
N LYS A 174 -31.24 10.43 -15.71
CA LYS A 174 -31.13 9.06 -16.24
C LYS A 174 -29.73 8.73 -16.78
N ILE A 175 -29.15 9.59 -17.61
CA ILE A 175 -27.79 9.34 -18.15
C ILE A 175 -26.74 9.31 -17.03
N PRO A 176 -26.63 10.31 -16.13
CA PRO A 176 -25.61 10.31 -15.08
C PRO A 176 -25.73 9.14 -14.11
N GLU A 177 -26.94 8.86 -13.62
CA GLU A 177 -27.17 7.77 -12.65
C GLU A 177 -26.84 6.40 -13.25
N ALA A 178 -27.25 6.15 -14.51
CA ALA A 178 -27.07 4.85 -15.14
C ALA A 178 -25.65 4.61 -15.68
N THR A 179 -25.04 5.61 -16.32
CA THR A 179 -23.69 5.48 -16.94
C THR A 179 -22.55 5.83 -15.99
N LEU A 180 -22.85 6.44 -14.84
CA LEU A 180 -21.89 7.09 -13.94
C LEU A 180 -21.05 8.17 -14.64
N GLY A 181 -21.50 8.69 -15.78
CA GLY A 181 -20.76 9.59 -16.67
C GLY A 181 -21.49 10.91 -16.90
N ALA A 182 -20.72 11.95 -17.22
CA ALA A 182 -21.27 13.26 -17.54
C ALA A 182 -22.06 13.21 -18.88
N PRO A 183 -23.27 13.78 -18.98
CA PRO A 183 -24.12 13.68 -20.18
C PRO A 183 -23.48 14.22 -21.46
N GLN A 184 -22.61 15.23 -21.33
CA GLN A 184 -21.88 15.86 -22.45
C GLN A 184 -20.94 14.89 -23.19
N ARG A 185 -20.72 13.69 -22.65
CA ARG A 185 -20.01 12.62 -23.35
C ARG A 185 -20.83 12.04 -24.50
N TRP A 186 -22.15 11.97 -24.36
CA TRP A 186 -23.04 11.40 -25.38
C TRP A 186 -23.85 12.48 -26.12
N ILE A 187 -23.99 13.67 -25.56
CA ILE A 187 -24.82 14.74 -26.16
C ILE A 187 -23.92 15.80 -26.81
N THR A 188 -24.24 16.19 -28.05
CA THR A 188 -23.51 17.24 -28.79
C THR A 188 -24.09 18.65 -28.62
N ASP A 189 -25.40 18.78 -28.35
CA ASP A 189 -26.13 20.05 -28.39
C ASP A 189 -27.02 20.26 -27.14
N ASP A 190 -27.27 21.51 -26.74
CA ASP A 190 -28.24 21.97 -25.73
C ASP A 190 -28.11 21.41 -24.29
N PHE A 191 -26.97 21.63 -23.63
CA PHE A 191 -26.92 21.53 -22.15
C PHE A 191 -27.44 22.79 -21.45
N GLU A 192 -27.44 23.94 -22.14
CA GLU A 192 -27.75 25.26 -21.56
C GLU A 192 -29.24 25.44 -21.21
N HIS A 193 -30.15 24.84 -22.00
CA HIS A 193 -31.61 24.95 -21.83
C HIS A 193 -32.20 24.15 -20.66
N CYS A 194 -31.39 23.38 -19.93
CA CYS A 194 -31.82 22.72 -18.69
C CYS A 194 -31.09 23.30 -17.46
N ASN A 195 -30.38 24.43 -17.49
CA ASN A 195 -29.58 24.90 -16.33
C ASN A 195 -30.38 25.89 -15.44
N PRO A 196 -30.58 25.63 -14.12
CA PRO A 196 -31.39 26.50 -13.26
C PRO A 196 -30.76 27.88 -12.93
N LYS A 197 -29.51 28.14 -13.32
CA LYS A 197 -28.82 29.41 -13.02
C LYS A 197 -29.23 30.60 -13.89
N ASN A 198 -30.06 30.38 -14.92
CA ASN A 198 -30.50 31.44 -15.82
C ASN A 198 -31.93 31.92 -15.53
N GLU A 199 -32.59 31.43 -14.47
CA GLU A 199 -33.95 31.85 -14.12
C GLU A 199 -34.02 33.18 -13.34
N GLU A 200 -32.89 33.73 -12.85
CA GLU A 200 -32.90 34.97 -12.06
C GLU A 200 -32.61 36.27 -12.84
N GLU A 201 -32.29 36.23 -14.15
CA GLU A 201 -31.87 37.45 -14.89
C GLU A 201 -32.64 37.83 -16.15
N THR A 202 -33.68 37.09 -16.57
CA THR A 202 -34.51 37.53 -17.70
C THR A 202 -35.90 37.96 -17.27
N ASN A 203 -35.99 39.22 -16.83
CA ASN A 203 -37.19 40.01 -16.99
C ASN A 203 -37.41 40.33 -18.48
N SER A 204 -38.68 40.46 -18.86
CA SER A 204 -39.24 40.97 -20.12
C SER A 204 -39.73 39.94 -21.16
N ASP A 205 -41.05 39.96 -21.29
CA ASP A 205 -41.84 39.67 -22.47
C ASP A 205 -41.07 39.93 -23.78
N THR A 206 -40.58 38.88 -24.43
CA THR A 206 -40.51 38.65 -25.89
C THR A 206 -39.42 37.64 -26.24
N LYS A 207 -39.82 36.37 -26.37
CA LYS A 207 -39.42 35.40 -27.43
C LYS A 207 -39.76 33.98 -26.96
N GLU A 208 -40.80 33.41 -27.57
CA GLU A 208 -40.94 31.96 -27.68
C GLU A 208 -39.75 31.44 -28.51
N GLU A 209 -38.61 31.16 -27.86
CA GLU A 209 -37.58 30.34 -28.48
C GLU A 209 -38.08 28.90 -28.51
N ASN A 210 -38.26 28.37 -29.74
CA ASN A 210 -38.62 26.99 -30.02
C ASN A 210 -37.65 26.03 -29.30
N VAL A 211 -37.99 25.59 -28.08
CA VAL A 211 -37.20 24.59 -27.35
C VAL A 211 -37.24 23.30 -28.14
N SER A 212 -36.13 22.95 -28.77
CA SER A 212 -36.01 21.72 -29.54
C SER A 212 -36.27 20.51 -28.63
N LEU A 213 -37.29 19.69 -28.91
CA LEU A 213 -37.55 18.43 -28.20
C LEU A 213 -36.67 17.28 -28.73
N GLU A 214 -35.61 17.60 -29.47
CA GLU A 214 -34.69 16.61 -30.03
C GLU A 214 -33.28 16.78 -29.44
N VAL A 215 -32.59 15.66 -29.22
CA VAL A 215 -31.20 15.62 -28.76
C VAL A 215 -30.42 14.67 -29.66
N THR A 216 -29.26 15.12 -30.14
CA THR A 216 -28.35 14.24 -30.86
C THR A 216 -27.48 13.48 -29.87
N LEU A 217 -27.66 12.16 -29.82
CA LEU A 217 -26.77 11.26 -29.10
C LEU A 217 -25.66 10.78 -30.03
N LYS A 218 -24.42 10.74 -29.55
CA LYS A 218 -23.26 10.15 -30.22
C LYS A 218 -22.77 8.91 -29.49
N ASP A 219 -22.01 8.08 -30.21
CA ASP A 219 -21.36 6.87 -29.67
C ASP A 219 -22.37 5.90 -29.03
N VAL A 220 -23.23 5.31 -29.86
CA VAL A 220 -24.35 4.47 -29.40
C VAL A 220 -24.35 3.11 -30.10
N VAL A 221 -24.87 2.08 -29.41
CA VAL A 221 -25.18 0.79 -30.03
C VAL A 221 -26.68 0.58 -30.07
N VAL A 222 -27.19 0.15 -31.23
CA VAL A 222 -28.58 -0.25 -31.43
C VAL A 222 -28.66 -1.78 -31.41
N MET A 223 -29.66 -2.30 -30.71
CA MET A 223 -30.00 -3.72 -30.67
C MET A 223 -31.44 -3.91 -31.12
N GLU A 224 -31.69 -4.95 -31.91
CA GLU A 224 -33.04 -5.40 -32.26
C GLU A 224 -33.38 -6.59 -31.33
N PRO A 225 -34.24 -6.41 -30.32
CA PRO A 225 -34.59 -7.49 -29.40
C PRO A 225 -35.40 -8.58 -30.12
N SER A 226 -34.98 -9.84 -29.96
CA SER A 226 -35.70 -11.04 -30.43
C SER A 226 -36.26 -11.84 -29.26
N GLU A 227 -37.37 -12.55 -29.46
CA GLU A 227 -37.89 -13.53 -28.49
C GLU A 227 -36.91 -14.68 -28.20
N THR A 228 -35.95 -14.91 -29.11
CA THR A 228 -34.89 -15.91 -28.95
C THR A 228 -33.65 -15.38 -28.22
N ASP A 229 -33.60 -14.08 -27.89
CA ASP A 229 -32.49 -13.46 -27.17
C ASP A 229 -32.60 -13.75 -25.68
N HIS A 230 -32.10 -14.91 -25.23
CA HIS A 230 -32.13 -15.30 -23.82
C HIS A 230 -31.26 -14.38 -22.94
N TYR A 231 -30.00 -14.15 -23.33
CA TYR A 231 -29.04 -13.31 -22.61
C TYR A 231 -27.98 -12.71 -23.56
N ASN A 232 -27.73 -11.39 -23.45
CA ASN A 232 -26.60 -10.78 -24.13
C ASN A 232 -25.30 -10.94 -23.31
N LEU A 233 -24.56 -12.02 -23.57
CA LEU A 233 -23.28 -12.31 -22.89
C LEU A 233 -22.20 -11.25 -23.16
N ALA A 234 -22.32 -10.45 -24.23
CA ALA A 234 -21.44 -9.32 -24.45
C ALA A 234 -21.68 -8.14 -23.49
N LEU A 235 -22.74 -8.18 -22.66
CA LEU A 235 -22.97 -7.20 -21.58
C LEU A 235 -22.68 -7.77 -20.18
N GLY A 236 -22.39 -9.07 -20.08
CA GLY A 236 -22.05 -9.74 -18.82
C GLY A 236 -22.77 -11.08 -18.65
N ALA A 237 -22.33 -11.85 -17.64
CA ALA A 237 -23.00 -13.08 -17.24
C ALA A 237 -24.04 -12.83 -16.13
N PRO A 238 -25.05 -13.70 -15.97
CA PRO A 238 -26.05 -13.59 -14.91
C PRO A 238 -25.42 -13.57 -13.50
N PRO A 239 -25.93 -12.74 -12.56
CA PRO A 239 -25.37 -12.59 -11.22
C PRO A 239 -25.78 -13.75 -10.27
N LYS A 240 -25.56 -14.99 -10.71
CA LYS A 240 -25.82 -16.22 -9.95
C LYS A 240 -24.62 -17.15 -10.05
N MET A 241 -24.63 -18.21 -9.24
CA MET A 241 -23.67 -19.30 -9.38
C MET A 241 -23.95 -20.04 -10.70
N LEU A 242 -22.96 -20.05 -11.58
CA LEU A 242 -23.07 -20.67 -12.91
C LEU A 242 -22.76 -22.18 -12.81
N THR A 243 -23.54 -23.02 -13.51
CA THR A 243 -23.39 -24.49 -13.48
C THR A 243 -22.91 -25.07 -14.81
N SER A 244 -23.42 -24.54 -15.92
CA SER A 244 -23.07 -25.00 -17.28
C SER A 244 -21.68 -24.56 -17.71
N ARG A 245 -20.91 -25.45 -18.36
CA ARG A 245 -19.56 -25.16 -18.87
C ARG A 245 -19.54 -23.95 -19.77
N VAL A 246 -20.56 -23.81 -20.63
CA VAL A 246 -20.73 -22.66 -21.54
C VAL A 246 -20.64 -21.33 -20.78
N LEU A 247 -21.31 -21.22 -19.64
CA LEU A 247 -21.35 -20.00 -18.84
C LEU A 247 -20.16 -19.87 -17.90
N ARG A 248 -19.74 -20.98 -17.26
CA ARG A 248 -18.58 -21.00 -16.35
C ARG A 248 -17.29 -20.55 -17.05
N SER A 249 -17.12 -20.94 -18.31
CA SER A 249 -15.87 -20.70 -19.04
C SER A 249 -15.74 -19.29 -19.66
N LEU A 250 -16.82 -18.49 -19.63
CA LEU A 250 -16.81 -17.09 -20.08
C LEU A 250 -15.80 -16.21 -19.34
N ILE A 251 -15.33 -16.66 -18.18
CA ILE A 251 -14.25 -15.98 -17.45
C ILE A 251 -13.00 -15.78 -18.30
N ILE A 252 -12.67 -16.71 -19.21
CA ILE A 252 -11.47 -16.61 -20.06
C ILE A 252 -11.58 -15.45 -21.07
N PRO A 253 -12.61 -15.37 -21.93
CA PRO A 253 -12.79 -14.21 -22.81
C PRO A 253 -13.03 -12.90 -22.06
N TYR A 254 -13.70 -12.94 -20.90
CA TYR A 254 -13.88 -11.73 -20.09
C TYR A 254 -12.57 -11.22 -19.51
N ALA A 255 -11.71 -12.11 -19.00
CA ALA A 255 -10.40 -11.73 -18.52
C ALA A 255 -9.50 -11.21 -19.63
N LEU A 256 -9.50 -11.84 -20.81
CA LEU A 256 -8.73 -11.35 -21.96
C LEU A 256 -9.11 -9.89 -22.29
N LEU A 257 -10.40 -9.58 -22.27
CA LEU A 257 -10.96 -8.30 -22.72
C LEU A 257 -11.40 -7.37 -21.57
N ASP A 258 -10.93 -7.59 -20.35
CA ASP A 258 -11.17 -6.69 -19.22
C ASP A 258 -10.26 -5.45 -19.32
N MET A 259 -10.78 -4.43 -19.99
CA MET A 259 -10.01 -3.27 -20.48
C MET A 259 -10.38 -1.93 -19.82
N GLY A 260 -11.49 -1.87 -19.07
CA GLY A 260 -12.00 -0.61 -18.52
C GLY A 260 -12.17 0.50 -19.58
N GLU A 261 -12.14 1.77 -19.15
CA GLU A 261 -12.22 2.92 -20.06
C GLU A 261 -10.86 3.36 -20.61
N SER A 262 -9.77 3.25 -19.82
CA SER A 262 -8.44 3.74 -20.21
C SER A 262 -7.55 2.60 -20.69
N ALA A 263 -7.15 2.63 -21.97
CA ALA A 263 -6.23 1.65 -22.53
C ALA A 263 -4.83 1.73 -21.89
N ASN A 264 -4.44 2.89 -21.37
CA ASN A 264 -3.17 3.07 -20.66
C ASN A 264 -3.13 2.35 -19.30
N LYS A 265 -4.27 2.15 -18.64
CA LYS A 265 -4.36 1.44 -17.34
C LYS A 265 -4.42 -0.07 -17.48
N ILE A 266 -4.64 -0.58 -18.68
CA ILE A 266 -4.69 -2.01 -18.94
C ILE A 266 -3.28 -2.59 -18.86
N SER A 267 -3.08 -3.60 -18.03
CA SER A 267 -1.81 -4.34 -18.06
C SER A 267 -1.67 -5.15 -19.35
N TRP A 268 -0.45 -5.19 -19.89
CA TRP A 268 -0.05 -6.08 -20.99
C TRP A 268 -0.22 -7.57 -20.65
N PHE A 269 -0.36 -7.91 -19.36
CA PHE A 269 -0.47 -9.28 -18.85
C PHE A 269 -1.81 -9.47 -18.16
N VAL A 270 -2.32 -10.70 -18.20
CA VAL A 270 -3.56 -11.05 -17.53
C VAL A 270 -3.39 -12.35 -16.74
N GLY A 271 -3.90 -12.30 -15.51
CA GLY A 271 -3.92 -13.42 -14.60
C GLY A 271 -2.60 -13.69 -13.88
N ARG A 272 -2.71 -14.49 -12.82
CA ARG A 272 -1.57 -14.97 -12.02
C ARG A 272 -1.92 -16.28 -11.32
N GLU A 273 -0.92 -17.09 -11.01
CA GLU A 273 -1.07 -18.23 -10.09
C GLU A 273 -0.89 -17.75 -8.65
N ASP A 274 -1.92 -17.88 -7.83
CA ASP A 274 -1.93 -17.53 -6.41
C ASP A 274 -2.51 -18.66 -5.57
N ASN A 275 -1.74 -19.19 -4.62
CA ASN A 275 -2.18 -20.23 -3.67
C ASN A 275 -2.84 -21.44 -4.34
N LYS A 276 -2.25 -21.96 -5.43
CA LYS A 276 -2.81 -23.06 -6.25
C LYS A 276 -4.15 -22.74 -6.92
N GLU A 277 -4.43 -21.46 -7.13
CA GLU A 277 -5.55 -20.98 -7.93
C GLU A 277 -5.02 -20.06 -9.03
N ILE A 278 -5.64 -20.07 -10.19
CA ILE A 278 -5.47 -19.03 -11.20
C ILE A 278 -6.46 -17.92 -10.88
N ILE A 279 -5.95 -16.70 -10.71
CA ILE A 279 -6.76 -15.51 -10.49
C ILE A 279 -6.89 -14.77 -11.82
N LEU A 280 -8.12 -14.46 -12.24
CA LEU A 280 -8.42 -13.72 -13.46
C LEU A 280 -9.34 -12.53 -13.18
N PRO A 281 -9.06 -11.33 -13.71
CA PRO A 281 -9.93 -10.18 -13.57
C PRO A 281 -11.16 -10.27 -14.48
N HIS A 282 -12.28 -9.66 -14.08
CA HIS A 282 -13.49 -9.50 -14.90
C HIS A 282 -14.37 -8.32 -14.43
N PHE A 283 -15.29 -7.90 -15.30
CA PHE A 283 -16.17 -6.73 -15.09
C PHE A 283 -17.59 -7.07 -14.58
N THR A 284 -17.99 -8.35 -14.54
CA THR A 284 -19.36 -8.79 -14.19
C THR A 284 -19.46 -9.24 -12.73
N SER A 285 -20.67 -9.23 -12.14
CA SER A 285 -20.96 -9.73 -10.79
C SER A 285 -21.23 -11.24 -10.69
N ALA A 286 -20.95 -12.01 -11.74
CA ALA A 286 -21.27 -13.43 -11.79
C ALA A 286 -20.28 -14.28 -10.99
N ASN A 287 -20.79 -15.33 -10.32
CA ASN A 287 -19.94 -16.35 -9.72
C ASN A 287 -19.77 -17.49 -10.73
N PHE A 288 -18.65 -17.46 -11.46
CA PHE A 288 -18.37 -18.43 -12.51
C PHE A 288 -18.23 -19.86 -12.02
N ASN A 289 -17.88 -20.11 -10.74
CA ASN A 289 -17.60 -21.45 -10.19
C ASN A 289 -16.82 -22.38 -11.14
N VAL A 290 -15.91 -21.80 -11.93
CA VAL A 290 -15.22 -22.45 -13.05
C VAL A 290 -14.26 -23.53 -12.55
N THR A 291 -14.25 -24.69 -13.18
CA THR A 291 -13.24 -25.73 -12.91
C THR A 291 -12.00 -25.52 -13.79
N TYR A 292 -10.86 -26.11 -13.42
CA TYR A 292 -9.68 -26.07 -14.28
C TYR A 292 -9.95 -26.71 -15.66
N ASP A 293 -10.78 -27.76 -15.71
CA ASP A 293 -11.18 -28.42 -16.95
C ASP A 293 -12.01 -27.53 -17.87
N ASP A 294 -12.95 -26.74 -17.31
CA ASP A 294 -13.76 -25.79 -18.08
C ASP A 294 -12.88 -24.68 -18.68
N ALA A 295 -11.92 -24.18 -17.89
CA ALA A 295 -10.95 -23.20 -18.35
C ALA A 295 -10.07 -23.78 -19.48
N LEU A 296 -9.53 -24.99 -19.31
CA LEU A 296 -8.74 -25.68 -20.34
C LEU A 296 -9.55 -25.93 -21.62
N TRP A 297 -10.83 -26.29 -21.50
CA TRP A 297 -11.72 -26.46 -22.64
C TRP A 297 -11.81 -25.17 -23.48
N THR A 298 -12.03 -24.01 -22.83
CA THR A 298 -12.05 -22.73 -23.56
C THR A 298 -10.67 -22.34 -24.08
N MET A 299 -9.60 -22.60 -23.34
CA MET A 299 -8.24 -22.34 -23.81
C MET A 299 -7.90 -23.13 -25.08
N ARG A 300 -8.37 -24.37 -25.22
CA ARG A 300 -8.26 -25.16 -26.47
C ARG A 300 -9.08 -24.57 -27.63
N ARG A 301 -10.16 -23.84 -27.34
CA ARG A 301 -10.89 -23.07 -28.38
C ARG A 301 -10.09 -21.83 -28.77
N PHE A 302 -9.51 -21.13 -27.81
CA PHE A 302 -8.63 -19.98 -28.06
C PHE A 302 -7.41 -20.38 -28.88
N GLU A 303 -6.84 -21.56 -28.63
CA GLU A 303 -5.71 -22.12 -29.39
C GLU A 303 -5.98 -22.18 -30.90
N LYS A 304 -7.24 -22.34 -31.30
CA LYS A 304 -7.64 -22.40 -32.72
C LYS A 304 -7.78 -21.02 -33.37
N LEU A 305 -7.89 -19.94 -32.60
CA LEU A 305 -7.93 -18.58 -33.15
C LEU A 305 -6.56 -18.22 -33.74
N THR A 306 -6.54 -17.52 -34.86
CA THR A 306 -5.32 -16.99 -35.50
C THR A 306 -4.99 -15.59 -35.01
N GLN A 307 -3.80 -15.06 -35.35
CA GLN A 307 -3.49 -13.65 -35.07
C GLN A 307 -4.45 -12.71 -35.82
N ALA A 308 -4.80 -13.04 -37.07
CA ALA A 308 -5.76 -12.28 -37.86
C ALA A 308 -7.15 -12.23 -37.20
N ASP A 309 -7.57 -13.32 -36.53
CA ASP A 309 -8.81 -13.33 -35.75
C ASP A 309 -8.80 -12.33 -34.60
N ILE A 310 -7.66 -12.17 -33.92
CA ILE A 310 -7.50 -11.19 -32.84
C ILE A 310 -7.57 -9.76 -33.38
N GLU A 311 -6.88 -9.49 -34.49
CA GLU A 311 -6.89 -8.18 -35.15
C GLU A 311 -8.31 -7.82 -35.62
N ASP A 312 -8.98 -8.76 -36.26
CA ASP A 312 -10.36 -8.64 -36.74
C ASP A 312 -11.36 -8.38 -35.60
N VAL A 313 -11.19 -9.03 -34.44
CA VAL A 313 -12.01 -8.77 -33.24
C VAL A 313 -11.93 -7.30 -32.78
N VAL A 314 -10.74 -6.71 -32.81
CA VAL A 314 -10.49 -5.34 -32.36
C VAL A 314 -10.89 -4.31 -33.42
N THR A 315 -10.58 -4.55 -34.70
CA THR A 315 -10.96 -3.64 -35.80
C THR A 315 -12.47 -3.47 -35.92
N ASN A 316 -13.24 -4.57 -35.78
CA ASN A 316 -14.71 -4.52 -35.80
C ASN A 316 -15.33 -4.03 -34.49
N ALA A 317 -14.54 -3.55 -33.54
CA ALA A 317 -15.03 -2.88 -32.34
C ALA A 317 -15.15 -1.35 -32.53
N HIS A 318 -14.71 -0.80 -33.67
CA HIS A 318 -14.80 0.62 -34.02
C HIS A 318 -14.04 1.57 -33.09
N PHE A 319 -12.89 1.15 -32.56
CA PHE A 319 -12.01 2.07 -31.82
C PHE A 319 -11.40 3.14 -32.76
N PRO A 320 -11.01 4.31 -32.26
CA PRO A 320 -10.14 5.22 -33.00
C PRO A 320 -8.84 4.52 -33.41
N LYS A 321 -8.27 4.83 -34.58
CA LYS A 321 -7.16 4.05 -35.15
C LYS A 321 -5.94 3.90 -34.22
N SER A 322 -5.56 4.96 -33.51
CA SER A 322 -4.47 4.94 -32.53
C SER A 322 -4.79 4.05 -31.32
N VAL A 323 -6.05 4.03 -30.87
CA VAL A 323 -6.53 3.18 -29.78
C VAL A 323 -6.59 1.72 -30.22
N GLU A 324 -7.15 1.46 -31.42
CA GLU A 324 -7.21 0.13 -32.05
C GLU A 324 -5.82 -0.50 -32.11
N THR A 325 -4.83 0.24 -32.63
CA THR A 325 -3.45 -0.22 -32.79
C THR A 325 -2.85 -0.65 -31.45
N LEU A 326 -3.05 0.13 -30.38
CA LEU A 326 -2.58 -0.23 -29.04
C LEU A 326 -3.32 -1.45 -28.47
N ILE A 327 -4.65 -1.52 -28.63
CA ILE A 327 -5.46 -2.60 -28.08
C ILE A 327 -5.10 -3.94 -28.74
N VAL A 328 -4.86 -3.97 -30.06
CA VAL A 328 -4.41 -5.17 -30.76
C VAL A 328 -3.15 -5.74 -30.10
N GLU A 329 -2.13 -4.91 -29.87
CA GLU A 329 -0.87 -5.33 -29.27
C GLU A 329 -1.06 -5.79 -27.81
N LYS A 330 -1.91 -5.11 -27.04
CA LYS A 330 -2.24 -5.55 -25.66
C LYS A 330 -3.02 -6.86 -25.63
N VAL A 331 -3.96 -7.09 -26.55
CA VAL A 331 -4.73 -8.35 -26.62
C VAL A 331 -3.82 -9.50 -27.02
N LYS A 332 -2.87 -9.31 -27.96
CA LYS A 332 -1.84 -10.31 -28.30
C LYS A 332 -1.01 -10.69 -27.07
N ALA A 333 -0.49 -9.71 -26.33
CA ALA A 333 0.29 -9.96 -25.11
C ALA A 333 -0.52 -10.69 -24.02
N ARG A 334 -1.78 -10.29 -23.79
CA ARG A 334 -2.68 -10.94 -22.83
C ARG A 334 -3.07 -12.35 -23.27
N TYR A 335 -3.25 -12.59 -24.57
CA TYR A 335 -3.49 -13.93 -25.12
C TYR A 335 -2.31 -14.86 -24.82
N ASN A 336 -1.07 -14.41 -25.09
CA ASN A 336 0.14 -15.16 -24.78
C ASN A 336 0.25 -15.45 -23.27
N SER A 337 -0.13 -14.48 -22.43
CA SER A 337 -0.16 -14.63 -20.97
C SER A 337 -1.08 -15.76 -20.52
N LEU A 338 -2.30 -15.83 -21.07
CA LEU A 338 -3.25 -16.91 -20.78
C LEU A 338 -2.71 -18.27 -21.25
N MET A 339 -2.13 -18.34 -22.46
CA MET A 339 -1.53 -19.58 -22.97
C MET A 339 -0.43 -20.10 -22.06
N LYS A 340 0.46 -19.22 -21.58
CA LYS A 340 1.51 -19.54 -20.60
C LYS A 340 0.91 -19.99 -19.26
N LEU A 341 -0.07 -19.26 -18.74
CA LEU A 341 -0.68 -19.50 -17.43
C LEU A 341 -1.38 -20.87 -17.38
N PHE A 342 -2.08 -21.25 -18.45
CA PHE A 342 -2.74 -22.55 -18.58
C PHE A 342 -1.86 -23.65 -19.19
N LYS A 343 -0.60 -23.35 -19.50
CA LYS A 343 0.38 -24.30 -20.07
C LYS A 343 -0.09 -24.95 -21.37
N VAL A 344 -0.79 -24.20 -22.22
CA VAL A 344 -1.19 -24.63 -23.55
C VAL A 344 -0.04 -24.37 -24.52
N ALA A 345 0.44 -25.41 -25.19
CA ALA A 345 1.60 -25.33 -26.08
C ALA A 345 1.21 -24.70 -27.42
N LYS A 346 1.40 -23.38 -27.55
CA LYS A 346 1.19 -22.63 -28.79
C LYS A 346 2.31 -21.62 -28.99
N GLU A 347 2.68 -21.37 -30.25
CA GLU A 347 3.61 -20.30 -30.59
C GLU A 347 3.04 -18.93 -30.19
N GLU A 348 3.84 -18.12 -29.52
CA GLU A 348 3.44 -16.81 -29.03
C GLU A 348 3.26 -15.83 -30.18
N TYR A 349 2.20 -15.03 -30.13
CA TYR A 349 2.05 -13.92 -31.06
C TYR A 349 3.09 -12.85 -30.78
N SER A 350 3.79 -12.40 -31.82
CA SER A 350 4.68 -11.24 -31.71
C SER A 350 3.84 -10.00 -31.41
N PHE A 351 4.29 -9.20 -30.44
CA PHE A 351 3.67 -7.93 -30.11
C PHE A 351 4.71 -6.84 -29.82
N ASP A 352 4.36 -5.58 -30.03
CA ASP A 352 5.20 -4.41 -29.78
C ASP A 352 4.68 -3.57 -28.60
N SER A 353 5.39 -3.64 -27.47
CA SER A 353 5.05 -2.85 -26.27
C SER A 353 5.43 -1.37 -26.36
N GLU A 354 6.22 -0.97 -27.36
CA GLU A 354 6.75 0.38 -27.55
C GLU A 354 6.20 1.01 -28.85
N ILE A 355 5.06 0.51 -29.33
CA ILE A 355 4.42 0.93 -30.57
C ILE A 355 4.12 2.43 -30.60
N THR A 356 4.43 3.07 -31.72
CA THR A 356 4.21 4.49 -32.00
C THR A 356 3.52 4.64 -33.35
N LEU A 357 2.49 5.49 -33.43
CA LEU A 357 1.76 5.73 -34.68
C LEU A 357 1.95 7.17 -35.17
N GLY A 358 2.33 7.31 -36.46
CA GLY A 358 2.60 8.61 -37.09
C GLY A 358 3.70 9.39 -36.37
N ASP A 359 3.49 10.70 -36.16
CA ASP A 359 4.43 11.59 -35.46
C ASP A 359 4.49 11.36 -33.93
N GLY A 360 3.73 10.40 -33.39
CA GLY A 360 3.65 10.14 -31.95
C GLY A 360 2.83 11.18 -31.16
N LYS A 361 1.94 11.92 -31.82
CA LYS A 361 1.04 12.91 -31.18
C LYS A 361 -0.09 12.25 -30.39
N GLU A 362 -0.61 11.13 -30.89
CA GLU A 362 -1.74 10.42 -30.26
C GLU A 362 -1.31 9.16 -29.51
N LEU A 363 -0.39 8.37 -30.10
CA LEU A 363 0.16 7.14 -29.54
C LEU A 363 1.68 7.16 -29.67
N LYS A 364 2.39 7.08 -28.55
CA LYS A 364 3.86 7.07 -28.50
C LYS A 364 4.35 6.10 -27.44
N ASP A 365 5.35 5.29 -27.78
CA ASP A 365 6.01 4.34 -26.88
C ASP A 365 5.01 3.45 -26.12
N GLY A 366 3.95 2.97 -26.80
CA GLY A 366 2.90 2.13 -26.20
C GLY A 366 1.90 2.87 -25.30
N LYS A 367 1.84 4.20 -25.37
CA LYS A 367 0.97 5.04 -24.54
C LYS A 367 0.15 6.05 -25.34
N LEU A 368 -1.14 6.13 -25.03
CA LEU A 368 -2.04 7.15 -25.58
C LEU A 368 -1.85 8.49 -24.85
N LEU A 369 -1.61 9.56 -25.61
CA LEU A 369 -1.47 10.93 -25.09
C LEU A 369 -2.77 11.74 -25.22
N LYS A 370 -3.66 11.35 -26.14
CA LYS A 370 -4.93 12.02 -26.40
C LYS A 370 -6.06 11.47 -25.52
N ILE A 371 -6.68 12.35 -24.73
CA ILE A 371 -7.73 12.01 -23.74
C ILE A 371 -9.16 12.11 -24.30
N LYS A 372 -9.40 12.98 -25.29
CA LYS A 372 -10.73 13.17 -25.88
C LYS A 372 -10.69 12.86 -27.37
N TRP A 373 -11.70 12.16 -27.85
CA TRP A 373 -11.83 11.72 -29.22
C TRP A 373 -13.16 12.19 -29.79
N ASP A 374 -13.12 12.89 -30.92
CA ASP A 374 -14.32 13.45 -31.54
C ASP A 374 -15.22 12.33 -32.05
N GLY A 375 -16.52 12.43 -31.71
CA GLY A 375 -17.51 11.39 -32.02
C GLY A 375 -17.59 10.24 -31.02
N TYR A 376 -16.74 10.20 -29.99
CA TYR A 376 -16.71 9.13 -28.98
C TYR A 376 -17.11 9.66 -27.59
N ALA A 377 -17.78 8.82 -26.80
CA ALA A 377 -18.12 9.10 -25.40
C ALA A 377 -17.02 8.60 -24.44
N ALA A 378 -16.29 7.56 -24.84
CA ALA A 378 -15.13 7.05 -24.13
C ALA A 378 -13.91 7.96 -24.27
N ARG A 379 -13.11 8.08 -23.21
CA ARG A 379 -11.87 8.86 -23.23
C ARG A 379 -10.65 8.07 -23.74
N PHE A 380 -10.63 6.75 -23.56
CA PHE A 380 -9.51 5.85 -23.88
C PHE A 380 -8.18 6.10 -23.15
N ALA A 381 -7.98 7.28 -22.57
CA ALA A 381 -6.90 7.66 -21.67
C ALA A 381 -7.44 8.65 -20.62
N HIS A 382 -6.88 8.64 -19.41
CA HIS A 382 -7.24 9.60 -18.35
C HIS A 382 -6.17 10.68 -18.13
N GLY A 383 -4.98 10.50 -18.72
CA GLY A 383 -3.82 11.33 -18.43
C GLY A 383 -3.09 10.85 -17.17
N ASP A 384 -1.83 11.26 -17.05
CA ASP A 384 -1.01 10.85 -15.91
C ASP A 384 -1.49 11.55 -14.63
N PRO A 385 -1.80 10.81 -13.56
CA PRO A 385 -2.09 11.42 -12.28
C PRO A 385 -0.83 12.09 -11.72
N ASP A 386 -1.02 13.19 -10.98
CA ASP A 386 0.09 13.85 -10.32
C ASP A 386 0.79 12.89 -9.34
N SER A 387 2.09 12.67 -9.54
CA SER A 387 2.91 11.89 -8.61
C SER A 387 3.52 12.81 -7.55
N PRO A 388 3.66 12.37 -6.28
CA PRO A 388 4.45 13.11 -5.29
C PRO A 388 5.81 13.51 -5.85
N PHE A 389 6.48 12.60 -6.56
CA PHE A 389 7.82 12.82 -7.04
C PHE A 389 7.90 13.30 -8.50
N GLN A 390 6.80 13.70 -9.13
CA GLN A 390 6.83 14.24 -10.49
C GLN A 390 7.79 15.44 -10.58
N ASP A 391 7.67 16.33 -9.60
CA ASP A 391 8.44 17.57 -9.50
C ASP A 391 9.53 17.46 -8.43
N PHE A 392 10.64 16.84 -8.81
CA PHE A 392 11.78 16.59 -7.93
C PHE A 392 12.30 17.84 -7.20
N GLN A 393 12.24 19.01 -7.84
CA GLN A 393 12.61 20.30 -7.26
C GLN A 393 11.92 20.59 -5.93
N TYR A 394 10.65 20.22 -5.77
CA TYR A 394 9.90 20.45 -4.53
C TYR A 394 10.40 19.60 -3.36
N TYR A 395 10.93 18.40 -3.59
CA TYR A 395 11.57 17.61 -2.55
C TYR A 395 12.89 18.26 -2.07
N ILE A 396 13.71 18.77 -3.01
CA ILE A 396 14.93 19.50 -2.65
C ILE A 396 14.57 20.77 -1.87
N PHE A 397 13.61 21.55 -2.38
CA PHE A 397 13.18 22.78 -1.71
C PHE A 397 12.63 22.51 -0.32
N SER A 398 11.90 21.41 -0.10
CA SER A 398 11.40 21.08 1.23
C SER A 398 12.56 20.75 2.17
N LYS A 399 13.57 19.99 1.72
CA LYS A 399 14.75 19.69 2.53
C LYS A 399 15.60 20.93 2.84
N LEU A 400 15.72 21.85 1.89
CA LEU A 400 16.40 23.14 2.12
C LEU A 400 15.61 24.00 3.12
N GLN A 401 14.29 24.06 2.99
CA GLN A 401 13.40 24.76 3.91
C GLN A 401 13.49 24.20 5.33
N SER A 402 13.42 22.87 5.50
CA SER A 402 13.62 22.23 6.81
C SER A 402 14.97 22.60 7.40
N ALA A 403 16.05 22.54 6.60
CA ALA A 403 17.39 22.90 7.05
C ALA A 403 17.49 24.38 7.46
N THR A 404 16.82 25.29 6.75
CA THR A 404 16.77 26.72 7.11
C THR A 404 16.02 26.93 8.42
N ILE A 405 14.86 26.30 8.61
CA ILE A 405 14.08 26.37 9.85
C ILE A 405 14.91 25.81 11.02
N GLU A 406 15.56 24.67 10.84
CA GLU A 406 16.45 24.08 11.83
C GLU A 406 17.64 24.99 12.15
N GLY A 407 18.23 25.64 11.16
CA GLY A 407 19.32 26.61 11.35
C GLY A 407 18.88 27.83 12.18
N LEU A 408 17.69 28.37 11.92
CA LEU A 408 17.10 29.44 12.73
C LEU A 408 16.82 28.98 14.15
N MET A 409 16.24 27.79 14.32
CA MET A 409 16.00 27.22 15.65
C MET A 409 17.30 26.93 16.39
N SER A 410 18.37 26.53 15.71
CA SER A 410 19.69 26.33 16.32
C SER A 410 20.20 27.62 16.96
N ARG A 411 20.05 28.76 16.27
CA ARG A 411 20.44 30.07 16.80
C ARG A 411 19.59 30.49 18.00
N VAL A 412 18.27 30.31 17.93
CA VAL A 412 17.38 30.57 19.08
C VAL A 412 17.74 29.68 20.27
N ASN A 413 18.06 28.41 20.01
CA ASN A 413 18.40 27.45 21.06
C ASN A 413 19.76 27.71 21.71
N GLN A 414 20.70 28.38 21.03
CA GLN A 414 21.96 28.81 21.65
C GLN A 414 21.73 29.86 22.73
N GLU A 415 20.86 30.84 22.47
CA GLU A 415 20.48 31.89 23.44
C GLU A 415 19.68 31.35 24.63
N LEU A 416 19.16 30.11 24.54
CA LEU A 416 18.41 29.44 25.60
C LEU A 416 19.29 28.51 26.47
N SER A 417 20.60 28.45 26.21
CA SER A 417 21.55 27.75 27.09
C SER A 417 22.07 28.72 28.15
N LEU A 418 21.95 28.35 29.43
CA LEU A 418 22.40 29.19 30.55
C LEU A 418 23.91 29.04 30.83
N PHE A 419 24.53 27.96 30.37
CA PHE A 419 25.93 27.65 30.63
C PHE A 419 26.59 27.13 29.35
N ASP A 420 27.57 27.86 28.82
CA ASP A 420 28.37 27.37 27.70
C ASP A 420 29.49 26.46 28.21
N ILE A 421 29.44 25.20 27.79
CA ILE A 421 30.47 24.20 28.08
C ILE A 421 31.83 24.61 27.51
N GLY A 422 31.84 25.37 26.40
CA GLY A 422 33.04 25.92 25.80
C GLY A 422 33.73 26.96 26.68
N ASP A 423 32.96 27.79 27.39
CA ASP A 423 33.51 28.83 28.26
C ASP A 423 34.23 28.21 29.47
N SER A 424 33.62 27.23 30.15
CA SER A 424 34.28 26.53 31.27
C SER A 424 35.54 25.78 30.85
N ARG A 425 35.58 25.26 29.61
CA ARG A 425 36.78 24.65 29.06
C ARG A 425 37.84 25.70 28.74
N LEU A 426 37.44 26.85 28.19
CA LEU A 426 38.34 27.95 27.87
C LEU A 426 38.97 28.52 29.13
N GLU A 427 38.17 28.76 30.17
CA GLU A 427 38.62 29.19 31.50
C GLU A 427 39.66 28.21 32.06
N TYR A 428 39.39 26.90 32.03
CA TYR A 428 40.35 25.88 32.42
C TYR A 428 41.69 25.95 31.64
N HIS A 429 41.65 26.17 30.32
CA HIS A 429 42.88 26.33 29.53
C HIS A 429 43.58 27.67 29.74
N GLN A 430 42.85 28.75 30.07
CA GLN A 430 43.41 30.04 30.44
C GLN A 430 44.16 29.92 31.77
N ASP A 431 43.57 29.26 32.76
CA ASP A 431 44.20 28.99 34.06
C ASP A 431 45.51 28.20 33.89
N GLN A 432 45.49 27.12 33.08
CA GLN A 432 46.70 26.37 32.77
C GLN A 432 47.74 27.20 32.03
N PHE A 433 47.32 28.06 31.10
CA PHE A 433 48.25 28.91 30.37
C PHE A 433 48.91 29.94 31.29
N GLU A 434 48.14 30.59 32.17
CA GLU A 434 48.66 31.54 33.15
C GLU A 434 49.59 30.88 34.16
N GLU A 435 49.22 29.71 34.70
CA GLU A 435 50.05 28.92 35.61
C GLU A 435 51.36 28.49 34.94
N GLY A 436 51.28 28.04 33.68
CA GLY A 436 52.45 27.63 32.90
C GLY A 436 53.37 28.81 32.55
N LEU A 437 52.78 29.97 32.22
CA LEU A 437 53.51 31.20 31.94
C LEU A 437 54.24 31.70 33.19
N ASN A 438 53.55 31.75 34.34
CA ASN A 438 54.14 32.15 35.62
C ASN A 438 55.28 31.21 36.01
N HIS A 439 55.08 29.89 35.89
CA HIS A 439 56.14 28.91 36.16
C HIS A 439 57.35 29.09 35.23
N PHE A 440 57.12 29.32 33.94
CA PHE A 440 58.20 29.58 32.98
C PHE A 440 58.96 30.87 33.27
N VAL A 441 58.25 31.93 33.67
CA VAL A 441 58.86 33.21 34.08
C VAL A 441 59.71 33.04 35.34
N GLU A 442 59.28 32.22 36.29
CA GLU A 442 59.98 32.00 37.57
C GLU A 442 61.16 31.02 37.45
N THR A 443 61.06 29.99 36.62
CA THR A 443 62.02 28.86 36.60
C THR A 443 62.83 28.76 35.30
N GLY A 444 62.37 29.38 34.22
CA GLY A 444 62.93 29.21 32.87
C GLY A 444 62.53 27.89 32.18
N GLU A 445 61.71 27.04 32.82
CA GLU A 445 61.26 25.76 32.30
C GLU A 445 59.74 25.74 32.03
N PHE A 446 59.32 25.03 31.00
CA PHE A 446 57.89 24.90 30.69
C PHE A 446 57.24 23.87 31.61
N LEU A 447 56.13 24.25 32.27
CA LEU A 447 55.36 23.36 33.12
C LEU A 447 54.60 22.33 32.27
N ASP A 448 54.86 21.03 32.50
CA ASP A 448 54.11 19.95 31.85
C ASP A 448 52.84 19.65 32.67
N PHE A 449 51.68 19.95 32.08
CA PHE A 449 50.39 19.72 32.73
C PHE A 449 49.95 18.26 32.54
N GLY A 450 49.85 17.54 33.66
CA GLY A 450 49.26 16.19 33.67
C GLY A 450 47.76 16.16 33.37
N VAL A 451 47.16 14.98 33.53
CA VAL A 451 45.71 14.80 33.35
C VAL A 451 44.94 15.71 34.30
N GLY A 452 44.05 16.54 33.75
CA GLY A 452 43.21 17.41 34.55
C GLY A 452 41.74 17.37 34.13
N THR A 453 40.90 17.92 35.01
CA THR A 453 39.44 17.82 34.88
C THR A 453 38.75 19.13 35.20
N TRP A 454 37.68 19.43 34.48
CA TRP A 454 36.83 20.60 34.70
C TRP A 454 35.36 20.19 34.66
N VAL A 455 34.50 20.93 35.36
CA VAL A 455 33.06 20.63 35.45
C VAL A 455 32.25 21.84 35.00
N ALA A 456 31.29 21.61 34.11
CA ALA A 456 30.30 22.59 33.71
C ALA A 456 28.88 22.08 34.04
N PRO A 457 28.03 22.85 34.74
CA PRO A 457 26.60 22.55 34.79
C PRO A 457 26.01 22.66 33.38
N VAL A 458 24.95 21.89 33.12
CA VAL A 458 24.24 21.90 31.84
C VAL A 458 22.80 22.29 32.13
N VAL A 459 22.35 23.43 31.62
CA VAL A 459 20.94 23.85 31.66
C VAL A 459 20.58 24.46 30.31
N ASP A 460 19.98 23.64 29.45
CA ASP A 460 19.63 24.03 28.08
C ASP A 460 18.11 24.03 27.89
N GLY A 461 17.56 25.19 27.52
CA GLY A 461 16.24 25.28 26.92
C GLY A 461 16.31 25.02 25.41
N ARG A 462 15.33 24.29 24.87
CA ARG A 462 15.25 24.03 23.42
C ARG A 462 13.83 24.19 22.93
N ILE A 463 13.65 25.00 21.90
CA ILE A 463 12.45 25.05 21.07
C ILE A 463 12.68 24.13 19.86
N ILE A 464 11.69 23.29 19.60
CA ILE A 464 11.63 22.39 18.46
C ILE A 464 10.59 22.98 17.50
N LEU A 465 11.00 23.27 16.28
CA LEU A 465 10.10 23.62 15.20
C LEU A 465 10.66 22.99 13.92
N ASN A 466 9.89 22.12 13.28
CA ASN A 466 10.31 21.43 12.06
C ASN A 466 9.11 21.20 11.14
N ARG A 467 9.34 21.33 9.85
CA ARG A 467 8.44 20.90 8.77
C ARG A 467 9.28 20.07 7.81
N ASP A 468 9.00 18.78 7.71
CA ASP A 468 9.75 17.90 6.80
C ASP A 468 8.85 16.92 6.05
N ILE A 469 9.29 16.52 4.86
CA ILE A 469 8.67 15.45 4.08
C ILE A 469 9.39 14.14 4.39
N VAL A 470 8.65 13.24 5.02
CA VAL A 470 9.12 11.94 5.47
C VAL A 470 8.60 10.85 4.54
N VAL A 471 9.47 9.89 4.23
CA VAL A 471 9.17 8.74 3.38
C VAL A 471 9.23 7.49 4.27
N GLY A 472 8.14 6.72 4.24
CA GLY A 472 7.91 5.56 5.08
C GLY A 472 7.38 5.90 6.48
N ASN A 473 7.27 4.85 7.30
CA ASN A 473 6.70 4.92 8.64
C ASN A 473 7.44 5.93 9.52
N TYR A 474 6.69 6.81 10.19
CA TYR A 474 7.23 7.85 11.06
C TYR A 474 6.30 8.05 12.25
N LEU A 475 6.86 8.08 13.46
CA LEU A 475 6.10 8.21 14.71
C LEU A 475 4.88 7.28 14.78
N GLY A 476 5.02 6.03 14.38
CA GLY A 476 3.94 5.04 14.48
C GLY A 476 2.92 5.02 13.32
N THR A 477 2.96 5.98 12.39
CA THR A 477 2.06 5.96 11.21
C THR A 477 2.61 5.11 10.08
N ASP A 478 1.71 4.58 9.24
CA ASP A 478 2.03 3.67 8.13
C ASP A 478 1.95 4.37 6.74
N ASN A 479 2.00 5.70 6.71
CA ASN A 479 1.95 6.47 5.46
C ASN A 479 3.24 6.33 4.63
N MET A 480 3.12 6.15 3.30
CA MET A 480 4.29 6.01 2.42
C MET A 480 5.06 7.32 2.20
N VAL A 481 4.35 8.44 2.04
CA VAL A 481 4.92 9.80 1.96
C VAL A 481 4.02 10.72 2.78
N GLN A 482 4.61 11.46 3.70
CA GLN A 482 3.86 12.35 4.61
C GLN A 482 4.62 13.63 4.92
N LEU A 483 3.87 14.72 5.07
CA LEU A 483 4.34 15.97 5.67
C LEU A 483 4.30 15.82 7.18
N ALA A 484 5.40 16.11 7.85
CA ALA A 484 5.51 16.10 9.29
C ALA A 484 5.78 17.52 9.80
N ASP A 485 4.76 18.11 10.42
CA ASP A 485 4.87 19.37 11.14
C ASP A 485 5.03 19.08 12.62
N THR A 486 6.15 19.50 13.22
CA THR A 486 6.46 19.25 14.63
C THR A 486 6.81 20.55 15.33
N VAL A 487 6.16 20.81 16.47
CA VAL A 487 6.52 21.89 17.39
C VAL A 487 6.65 21.35 18.81
N GLY A 488 7.61 21.83 19.59
CA GLY A 488 7.82 21.34 20.93
C GLY A 488 8.80 22.17 21.75
N VAL A 489 8.92 21.80 23.01
CA VAL A 489 9.88 22.37 23.95
C VAL A 489 10.61 21.25 24.67
N SER A 490 11.90 21.45 24.95
CA SER A 490 12.71 20.54 25.73
C SER A 490 13.53 21.34 26.74
N ILE A 491 13.64 20.82 27.95
CA ILE A 491 14.54 21.33 28.97
C ILE A 491 15.53 20.21 29.29
N ASN A 492 16.81 20.50 29.27
CA ASN A 492 17.88 19.57 29.59
C ASN A 492 18.67 20.07 30.78
N VAL A 493 18.77 19.27 31.84
CA VAL A 493 19.50 19.64 33.07
C VAL A 493 20.53 18.57 33.42
N GLY A 494 21.72 18.96 33.86
CA GLY A 494 22.75 18.00 34.24
C GLY A 494 24.12 18.61 34.50
N ALA A 495 25.15 17.79 34.34
CA ALA A 495 26.54 18.20 34.49
C ALA A 495 27.42 17.53 33.43
N HIS A 496 28.49 18.23 33.06
CA HIS A 496 29.51 17.80 32.12
C HIS A 496 30.86 17.88 32.80
N LEU A 497 31.53 16.73 32.93
CA LEU A 497 32.91 16.62 33.40
C LEU A 497 33.81 16.43 32.18
N GLY A 498 34.65 17.40 31.88
CA GLY A 498 35.71 17.29 30.89
C GLY A 498 37.00 16.75 31.50
N ILE A 499 37.75 15.98 30.71
CA ILE A 499 39.03 15.39 31.07
C ILE A 499 40.01 15.74 29.95
N GLU A 500 41.05 16.50 30.25
CA GLU A 500 42.05 16.97 29.29
C GLU A 500 43.45 16.48 29.71
N GLY A 501 44.43 16.58 28.82
CA GLY A 501 45.83 16.19 29.12
C GLY A 501 46.06 14.68 29.23
N LEU A 502 45.23 13.85 28.57
CA LEU A 502 45.51 12.41 28.46
C LEU A 502 46.65 12.19 27.45
N ASP A 503 47.40 11.08 27.62
CA ASP A 503 48.52 10.70 26.75
C ASP A 503 48.20 10.88 25.25
N TYR A 504 49.20 11.33 24.49
CA TYR A 504 49.11 11.63 23.05
C TYR A 504 48.08 12.72 22.69
N GLY A 505 47.75 13.63 23.62
CA GLY A 505 46.82 14.73 23.39
C GLY A 505 45.35 14.29 23.31
N ALA A 506 45.02 13.18 23.97
CA ALA A 506 43.65 12.70 24.05
C ALA A 506 42.84 13.54 25.05
N SER A 507 41.52 13.60 24.84
CA SER A 507 40.58 14.23 25.75
C SER A 507 39.34 13.37 25.92
N GLY A 508 38.71 13.46 27.07
CA GLY A 508 37.53 12.70 27.42
C GLY A 508 36.46 13.57 28.04
N PHE A 509 35.24 13.05 28.11
CA PHE A 509 34.21 13.63 28.95
C PHE A 509 33.27 12.57 29.51
N ILE A 510 32.63 12.91 30.61
CA ILE A 510 31.46 12.23 31.16
C ILE A 510 30.35 13.28 31.27
N ARG A 511 29.16 12.97 30.76
CA ARG A 511 27.99 13.85 30.78
C ARG A 511 26.78 13.09 31.29
N GLY A 512 26.22 13.54 32.40
CA GLY A 512 24.97 13.05 32.96
C GLY A 512 23.90 14.11 32.81
N THR A 513 22.80 13.83 32.10
CA THR A 513 21.73 14.81 31.86
C THR A 513 20.35 14.17 31.94
N VAL A 514 19.34 14.98 32.26
CA VAL A 514 17.92 14.62 32.21
C VAL A 514 17.21 15.59 31.28
N ALA A 515 16.72 15.05 30.16
CA ALA A 515 15.94 15.82 29.20
C ALA A 515 14.43 15.58 29.39
N ALA A 516 13.65 16.63 29.60
CA ALA A 516 12.19 16.59 29.58
C ALA A 516 11.70 17.28 28.30
N THR A 517 11.03 16.54 27.41
CA THR A 517 10.56 17.03 26.11
C THR A 517 9.06 16.88 25.97
N ILE A 518 8.39 17.91 25.47
CA ILE A 518 6.99 17.86 25.04
C ILE A 518 6.93 18.29 23.58
N SER A 519 6.39 17.45 22.71
CA SER A 519 6.26 17.74 21.28
C SER A 519 4.86 17.42 20.76
N TYR A 520 4.37 18.27 19.87
CA TYR A 520 3.13 18.15 19.11
C TYR A 520 3.50 17.93 17.65
N SER A 521 2.99 16.86 17.05
CA SER A 521 3.23 16.55 15.63
C SER A 521 1.92 16.37 14.89
N HIS A 522 1.82 16.94 13.70
CA HIS A 522 0.76 16.73 12.74
C HIS A 522 1.35 16.04 11.52
N LEU A 523 0.87 14.83 11.22
CA LEU A 523 1.31 14.04 10.09
C LEU A 523 0.20 14.00 9.05
N LYS A 524 0.53 14.42 7.82
CA LYS A 524 -0.40 14.46 6.69
C LYS A 524 0.08 13.60 5.52
N PRO A 525 -0.70 12.63 5.04
CA PRO A 525 -0.36 11.92 3.82
C PRO A 525 -0.43 12.88 2.63
N VAL A 526 0.59 12.87 1.77
CA VAL A 526 0.70 13.82 0.64
C VAL A 526 0.57 13.13 -0.71
N LYS A 527 -0.40 13.62 -1.49
CA LYS A 527 -0.62 13.19 -2.88
C LYS A 527 0.37 13.84 -3.84
N THR A 528 0.73 15.11 -3.63
CA THR A 528 1.74 15.82 -4.42
C THR A 528 2.68 16.60 -3.52
N LEU A 529 3.98 16.66 -3.86
CA LEU A 529 4.91 17.50 -3.09
C LEU A 529 4.57 18.99 -3.26
N LYS A 530 4.01 19.40 -4.40
CA LYS A 530 3.56 20.78 -4.61
C LYS A 530 2.46 21.20 -3.63
N ALA A 531 1.56 20.30 -3.25
CA ALA A 531 0.52 20.59 -2.25
C ALA A 531 1.12 20.96 -0.88
N THR A 532 2.27 20.40 -0.51
CA THR A 532 2.94 20.73 0.77
C THR A 532 3.35 22.20 0.87
N PHE A 533 3.67 22.84 -0.25
CA PHE A 533 4.04 24.25 -0.28
C PHE A 533 2.82 25.19 -0.22
N LYS A 534 1.62 24.67 -0.46
CA LYS A 534 0.36 25.41 -0.25
C LYS A 534 -0.11 25.36 1.20
N GLU A 535 0.45 24.46 2.02
CA GLU A 535 0.09 24.34 3.42
C GLU A 535 0.54 25.57 4.23
N PRO A 536 -0.39 26.27 4.90
CA PRO A 536 -0.05 27.42 5.73
C PRO A 536 1.04 27.09 6.76
N TYR A 537 2.00 28.00 6.96
CA TYR A 537 3.02 27.87 8.01
C TYR A 537 2.41 27.92 9.42
N LEU A 538 1.24 28.55 9.57
CA LEU A 538 0.49 28.53 10.83
C LEU A 538 0.13 27.11 11.26
N ASN A 539 -0.01 26.17 10.33
CA ASN A 539 -0.27 24.76 10.64
C ASN A 539 0.91 24.08 11.35
N MET A 540 2.13 24.64 11.26
CA MET A 540 3.28 24.18 12.04
C MET A 540 3.08 24.39 13.55
N ILE A 541 2.23 25.34 13.93
CA ILE A 541 1.81 25.57 15.31
C ILE A 541 0.65 24.61 15.62
N VAL A 542 0.97 23.32 15.65
CA VAL A 542 0.03 22.21 15.90
C VAL A 542 -0.91 22.44 17.10
N PRO A 543 -0.50 23.08 18.22
CA PRO A 543 -1.42 23.43 19.30
C PRO A 543 -2.61 24.31 18.88
N LEU A 544 -2.46 25.18 17.87
CA LEU A 544 -3.58 26.00 17.35
C LEU A 544 -4.59 25.13 16.60
N LEU A 545 -4.12 24.16 15.81
CA LEU A 545 -4.99 23.18 15.14
C LEU A 545 -5.76 22.35 16.16
N LYS A 546 -5.08 21.91 17.23
CA LYS A 546 -5.70 21.21 18.36
C LYS A 546 -6.82 22.05 19.00
N LEU A 547 -6.62 23.35 19.15
CA LEU A 547 -7.64 24.26 19.70
C LEU A 547 -8.84 24.42 18.76
N GLY A 548 -8.60 24.52 17.45
CA GLY A 548 -9.65 24.53 16.42
C GLY A 548 -10.50 23.26 16.49
N LEU A 549 -9.86 22.09 16.41
CA LEU A 549 -10.54 20.80 16.51
C LEU A 549 -11.35 20.65 17.81
N LYS A 550 -10.80 21.10 18.94
CA LYS A 550 -11.52 21.11 20.23
C LYS A 550 -12.78 21.98 20.17
N LYS A 551 -12.71 23.16 19.54
CA LYS A 551 -13.86 24.07 19.40
C LYS A 551 -14.95 23.42 18.55
N ASP A 552 -14.58 22.87 17.40
CA ASP A 552 -15.51 22.23 16.47
C ASP A 552 -16.18 21.01 17.12
N LEU A 553 -15.43 20.16 17.83
CA LEU A 553 -16.00 19.01 18.56
C LEU A 553 -16.89 19.43 19.74
N ALA A 554 -16.59 20.55 20.40
CA ALA A 554 -17.45 21.07 21.47
C ALA A 554 -18.77 21.61 20.92
N GLU A 555 -18.76 22.14 19.69
CA GLU A 555 -19.96 22.58 19.00
C GLU A 555 -20.88 21.39 18.68
N ILE A 556 -20.31 20.26 18.22
CA ILE A 556 -21.05 19.00 18.05
C ILE A 556 -21.57 18.50 19.40
N GLY A 557 -20.71 18.40 20.42
CA GLY A 557 -21.07 17.85 21.71
C GLY A 557 -22.20 18.60 22.43
N ASN A 558 -22.27 19.92 22.25
CA ASN A 558 -23.32 20.77 22.83
C ASN A 558 -24.48 21.03 21.85
N PHE A 559 -24.48 20.39 20.67
CA PHE A 559 -25.42 20.70 19.60
C PHE A 559 -26.87 20.46 20.03
N GLU A 560 -27.14 19.37 20.76
CA GLU A 560 -28.48 19.01 21.22
C GLU A 560 -29.08 20.01 22.23
N GLU A 561 -28.26 20.59 23.11
CA GLU A 561 -28.73 21.61 24.06
C GLU A 561 -28.98 22.97 23.39
N ASN A 562 -28.20 23.29 22.36
CA ASN A 562 -28.27 24.55 21.62
C ASN A 562 -29.35 24.54 20.52
N PHE A 563 -29.67 23.37 19.96
CA PHE A 563 -30.72 23.19 18.96
C PHE A 563 -32.08 22.94 19.65
N LYS A 564 -32.54 23.94 20.41
CA LYS A 564 -33.97 24.02 20.76
C LYS A 564 -34.65 24.78 19.63
N PRO A 565 -35.66 24.20 18.95
CA PRO A 565 -36.46 25.00 18.03
C PRO A 565 -36.95 26.22 18.81
N VAL A 566 -36.81 27.40 18.22
CA VAL A 566 -37.42 28.61 18.76
C VAL A 566 -38.91 28.32 18.79
N ASN A 567 -39.42 27.93 19.96
CA ASN A 567 -40.85 27.98 20.20
C ASN A 567 -41.22 29.44 19.97
N SER A 568 -41.99 29.68 18.91
CA SER A 568 -42.66 30.94 18.68
C SER A 568 -43.61 31.18 19.86
N ASN A 569 -43.08 31.67 20.97
CA ASN A 569 -43.88 32.32 21.99
C ASN A 569 -44.50 33.51 21.27
N ALA A 570 -45.80 33.43 21.06
CA ALA A 570 -46.62 34.52 20.53
C ALA A 570 -46.24 35.81 21.25
N THR A 571 -45.52 36.69 20.55
CA THR A 571 -45.34 38.06 21.01
C THR A 571 -46.57 38.80 20.52
N THR A 572 -47.51 39.03 21.43
CA THR A 572 -48.65 39.91 21.17
C THR A 572 -48.12 41.32 20.97
N THR A 573 -47.93 41.73 19.72
CA THR A 573 -47.95 43.14 19.35
C THR A 573 -49.39 43.63 19.35
N ALA A 574 -49.61 44.87 19.80
CA ALA A 574 -50.92 45.47 20.04
C ALA A 574 -51.78 45.71 18.77
N ASP A 575 -51.33 45.27 17.60
CA ASP A 575 -52.12 45.27 16.36
C ASP A 575 -52.38 43.82 15.95
N GLY A 576 -53.62 43.37 16.12
CA GLY A 576 -54.08 41.98 16.03
C GLY A 576 -53.97 41.29 14.66
N SER A 577 -52.79 41.26 14.05
CA SER A 577 -52.47 40.47 12.87
C SER A 577 -51.65 39.24 13.26
N ALA A 578 -52.32 38.09 13.38
CA ALA A 578 -51.66 36.80 13.52
C ALA A 578 -51.15 36.32 12.16
N THR A 579 -49.83 36.40 11.92
CA THR A 579 -49.15 35.60 10.88
C THR A 579 -48.70 34.30 11.54
N SER A 580 -49.52 33.25 11.44
CA SER A 580 -49.10 31.90 11.80
C SER A 580 -48.18 31.37 10.70
N THR A 581 -46.88 31.37 10.95
CA THR A 581 -45.97 30.47 10.22
C THR A 581 -46.32 29.03 10.60
N PRO A 582 -46.50 28.11 9.64
CA PRO A 582 -46.77 26.71 9.95
C PRO A 582 -45.57 26.10 10.71
N PRO A 583 -45.79 25.17 11.65
CA PRO A 583 -44.70 24.47 12.33
C PRO A 583 -43.90 23.68 11.28
N LEU A 584 -42.56 23.79 11.32
CA LEU A 584 -41.67 23.03 10.45
C LEU A 584 -41.97 21.53 10.56
N SER A 585 -41.97 20.84 9.42
CA SER A 585 -42.09 19.38 9.40
C SER A 585 -40.85 18.72 10.03
N THR A 586 -41.02 17.52 10.60
CA THR A 586 -39.93 16.75 11.23
C THR A 586 -38.77 16.48 10.26
N GLU A 587 -39.07 16.38 8.96
CA GLU A 587 -38.10 16.17 7.88
C GLU A 587 -37.26 17.44 7.61
N GLU A 588 -37.88 18.63 7.60
CA GLU A 588 -37.17 19.90 7.45
C GLU A 588 -36.25 20.20 8.64
N ILE A 589 -36.67 19.87 9.86
CA ILE A 589 -35.85 20.02 11.07
C ILE A 589 -34.62 19.10 11.02
N ASN A 590 -34.80 17.84 10.60
CA ASN A 590 -33.70 16.89 10.45
C ASN A 590 -32.72 17.28 9.32
N ASN A 591 -33.23 17.83 8.22
CA ASN A 591 -32.40 18.34 7.13
C ASN A 591 -31.57 19.56 7.56
N GLN A 592 -32.14 20.50 8.33
CA GLN A 592 -31.41 21.64 8.88
C GLN A 592 -30.33 21.23 9.90
N LYS A 593 -30.66 20.26 10.76
CA LYS A 593 -29.73 19.67 11.72
C LYS A 593 -28.54 19.01 11.02
N SER A 594 -28.80 18.23 9.97
CA SER A 594 -27.77 17.55 9.18
C SER A 594 -26.86 18.57 8.47
N ALA A 595 -27.43 19.59 7.82
CA ALA A 595 -26.67 20.64 7.15
C ALA A 595 -25.79 21.47 8.11
N ALA A 596 -26.22 21.70 9.35
CA ALA A 596 -25.42 22.39 10.36
C ALA A 596 -24.26 21.52 10.86
N LEU A 597 -24.50 20.22 11.10
CA LEU A 597 -23.46 19.27 11.48
C LEU A 597 -22.43 19.06 10.36
N GLU A 598 -22.86 19.06 9.09
CA GLU A 598 -21.97 19.00 7.93
C GLU A 598 -20.98 20.17 7.89
N LYS A 599 -21.43 21.40 8.16
CA LYS A 599 -20.54 22.57 8.23
C LYS A 599 -19.48 22.43 9.32
N ILE A 600 -19.84 21.88 10.48
CA ILE A 600 -18.88 21.64 11.57
C ILE A 600 -17.91 20.53 11.15
N MET A 601 -18.39 19.49 10.47
CA MET A 601 -17.55 18.41 9.95
C MET A 601 -16.57 18.90 8.86
N GLU A 602 -16.96 19.88 8.02
CA GLU A 602 -16.03 20.54 7.09
C GLU A 602 -14.86 21.22 7.82
N HIS A 603 -15.13 21.87 8.97
CA HIS A 603 -14.09 22.48 9.80
C HIS A 603 -13.18 21.42 10.44
N ILE A 604 -13.75 20.31 10.94
CA ILE A 604 -12.99 19.17 11.44
C ILE A 604 -12.10 18.60 10.34
N ASN A 605 -12.63 18.38 9.13
CA ASN A 605 -11.89 17.86 7.98
C ASN A 605 -10.73 18.76 7.56
N LYS A 606 -10.85 20.08 7.77
CA LYS A 606 -9.77 21.05 7.52
C LYS A 606 -8.65 20.96 8.56
N ASN A 607 -8.96 20.60 9.80
CA ASN A 607 -8.02 20.52 10.92
C ASN A 607 -7.41 19.11 11.11
N LEU A 608 -8.15 18.05 10.72
CA LEU A 608 -7.74 16.65 10.78
C LEU A 608 -8.44 15.84 9.67
N GLY A 609 -7.80 15.74 8.51
CA GLY A 609 -8.30 14.99 7.35
C GLY A 609 -8.15 13.47 7.47
N VAL A 610 -8.77 12.70 6.57
CA VAL A 610 -8.65 11.23 6.53
C VAL A 610 -7.21 10.81 6.26
N GLY A 611 -6.70 9.88 7.08
CA GLY A 611 -5.31 9.42 7.07
C GLY A 611 -4.33 10.34 7.82
N GLU A 612 -4.80 11.46 8.38
CA GLU A 612 -3.97 12.36 9.20
C GLU A 612 -3.88 11.91 10.66
N SER A 613 -2.76 12.25 11.28
CA SER A 613 -2.48 11.96 12.68
C SER A 613 -2.08 13.21 13.45
N LEU A 614 -2.71 13.41 14.61
CA LEU A 614 -2.31 14.41 15.61
C LEU A 614 -1.69 13.69 16.82
N ILE A 615 -0.43 14.00 17.12
CA ILE A 615 0.37 13.29 18.11
C ILE A 615 0.90 14.25 19.15
N VAL A 616 0.66 13.97 20.42
CA VAL A 616 1.28 14.66 21.58
C VAL A 616 2.19 13.68 22.29
N THR A 617 3.48 13.97 22.35
CA THR A 617 4.48 13.12 23.01
C THR A 617 5.12 13.87 24.15
N LYS A 618 5.09 13.29 25.35
CA LYS A 618 5.85 13.71 26.52
C LYS A 618 6.93 12.67 26.79
N ARG A 619 8.19 13.10 26.85
CA ARG A 619 9.34 12.22 27.00
C ARG A 619 10.23 12.71 28.14
N LEU A 620 10.69 11.80 28.98
CA LEU A 620 11.70 12.04 30.00
C LEU A 620 12.88 11.09 29.75
N THR A 621 14.06 11.65 29.48
CA THR A 621 15.25 10.90 29.07
C THR A 621 16.46 11.24 29.94
N PRO A 622 16.61 10.62 31.13
CA PRO A 622 17.89 10.58 31.81
C PRO A 622 18.91 9.78 30.99
N ASN A 623 20.10 10.34 30.82
CA ASN A 623 21.22 9.71 30.14
C ASN A 623 22.52 9.96 30.89
N LEU A 624 23.45 9.02 30.74
CA LEU A 624 24.83 9.13 31.17
C LEU A 624 25.69 8.66 30.01
N THR A 625 26.57 9.54 29.51
CA THR A 625 27.42 9.28 28.35
C THR A 625 28.87 9.61 28.68
N GLY A 626 29.77 8.71 28.31
CA GLY A 626 31.21 8.93 28.38
C GLY A 626 31.81 8.78 27.00
N GLN A 627 32.73 9.66 26.63
CA GLN A 627 33.44 9.58 25.34
C GLN A 627 34.89 10.01 25.51
N VAL A 628 35.80 9.29 24.89
CA VAL A 628 37.22 9.65 24.73
C VAL A 628 37.48 9.91 23.26
N ARG A 629 38.23 10.96 22.96
CA ARG A 629 38.71 11.36 21.63
C ARG A 629 40.22 11.42 21.67
N PHE A 630 40.87 10.90 20.64
CA PHE A 630 42.33 10.87 20.55
C PHE A 630 42.76 11.27 19.14
N PRO A 631 43.70 12.21 18.99
CA PRO A 631 44.29 12.51 17.69
C PRO A 631 45.19 11.35 17.26
N ILE A 632 45.21 11.03 15.97
CA ILE A 632 46.09 9.98 15.41
C ILE A 632 47.22 10.63 14.59
N PHE A 633 46.88 11.60 13.73
CA PHE A 633 47.80 12.48 13.02
C PHE A 633 47.04 13.69 12.47
N GLN A 634 47.70 14.61 11.78
CA GLN A 634 47.11 15.87 11.34
C GLN A 634 45.80 15.67 10.56
N GLY A 635 44.69 16.14 11.15
CA GLY A 635 43.33 16.03 10.61
C GLY A 635 42.58 14.73 10.94
N LEU A 636 43.25 13.66 11.39
CA LEU A 636 42.63 12.38 11.76
C LEU A 636 42.45 12.25 13.27
N SER A 637 41.22 12.02 13.71
CA SER A 637 40.88 11.71 15.11
C SER A 637 40.04 10.44 15.25
N GLY A 638 40.31 9.67 16.30
CA GLY A 638 39.48 8.56 16.74
C GLY A 638 38.58 8.97 17.92
N SER A 639 37.45 8.29 18.07
CA SER A 639 36.62 8.40 19.26
C SER A 639 36.05 7.05 19.68
N VAL A 640 35.94 6.85 20.99
CA VAL A 640 35.26 5.70 21.60
C VAL A 640 34.36 6.24 22.70
N GLY A 641 33.12 5.77 22.77
CA GLY A 641 32.19 6.19 23.80
C GLY A 641 31.24 5.10 24.22
N ALA A 642 30.77 5.20 25.45
CA ALA A 642 29.75 4.34 26.03
C ALA A 642 28.65 5.23 26.63
N GLY A 643 27.42 4.76 26.61
CA GLY A 643 26.32 5.50 27.20
C GLY A 643 25.19 4.61 27.67
N THR A 644 24.51 5.05 28.72
CA THR A 644 23.25 4.47 29.18
C THR A 644 22.16 5.53 29.12
N ASP A 645 20.97 5.14 28.69
CA ASP A 645 19.79 6.00 28.60
C ASP A 645 18.57 5.28 29.17
N MET A 646 17.63 6.02 29.75
CA MET A 646 16.29 5.52 30.01
C MET A 646 15.30 6.45 29.32
N ASP A 647 14.38 5.90 28.53
CA ASP A 647 13.34 6.63 27.83
C ASP A 647 11.99 6.32 28.49
N ILE A 648 11.36 7.33 29.09
CA ILE A 648 9.99 7.25 29.60
C ILE A 648 9.11 8.12 28.72
N VAL A 649 8.14 7.51 28.06
CA VAL A 649 7.28 8.18 27.07
C VAL A 649 5.82 8.00 27.47
N ARG A 650 5.09 9.11 27.48
CA ARG A 650 3.62 9.11 27.45
C ARG A 650 3.18 9.83 26.18
N ARG A 651 2.34 9.18 25.40
CA ARG A 651 1.94 9.68 24.08
C ARG A 651 0.44 9.53 23.89
N LEU A 652 -0.17 10.58 23.34
CA LEU A 652 -1.54 10.59 22.89
C LEU A 652 -1.53 10.75 21.38
N HIS A 653 -2.19 9.85 20.65
CA HIS A 653 -2.23 9.88 19.20
C HIS A 653 -3.68 9.74 18.72
N LEU A 654 -4.17 10.77 18.02
CA LEU A 654 -5.46 10.76 17.34
C LEU A 654 -5.19 10.50 15.85
N TYR A 655 -5.83 9.49 15.30
CA TYR A 655 -5.72 9.11 13.89
C TYR A 655 -7.10 9.08 13.25
N ARG A 656 -7.27 9.81 12.15
CA ARG A 656 -8.51 9.78 11.37
C ARG A 656 -8.47 8.60 10.40
N LYS A 657 -9.07 7.48 10.79
CA LYS A 657 -9.05 6.23 10.02
C LYS A 657 -9.82 6.35 8.70
N ASP A 658 -11.02 6.92 8.77
CA ASP A 658 -11.94 7.13 7.66
C ASP A 658 -12.84 8.34 7.95
N ALA A 659 -13.84 8.60 7.11
CA ALA A 659 -14.74 9.75 7.23
C ALA A 659 -15.67 9.70 8.44
N GLU A 660 -15.76 8.57 9.15
CA GLU A 660 -16.70 8.38 10.25
C GLU A 660 -15.99 7.99 11.54
N THR A 661 -14.77 7.49 11.48
CA THR A 661 -14.07 6.93 12.64
C THR A 661 -12.79 7.70 13.00
N ILE A 662 -12.60 7.97 14.29
CA ILE A 662 -11.33 8.43 14.86
C ILE A 662 -10.79 7.35 15.81
N GLN A 663 -9.55 6.95 15.59
CA GLN A 663 -8.83 6.08 16.52
C GLN A 663 -8.02 6.93 17.50
N VAL A 664 -8.15 6.64 18.79
CA VAL A 664 -7.38 7.29 19.85
C VAL A 664 -6.47 6.27 20.51
N TYR A 665 -5.18 6.57 20.51
CA TYR A 665 -4.14 5.79 21.17
C TYR A 665 -3.62 6.54 22.40
N ASP A 666 -3.76 5.93 23.58
CA ASP A 666 -3.11 6.38 24.82
C ASP A 666 -1.98 5.42 25.19
N ASP A 667 -0.77 5.84 24.86
CA ASP A 667 0.44 5.03 24.87
C ASP A 667 1.34 5.42 26.04
N ASN A 668 1.89 4.40 26.70
CA ASN A 668 2.89 4.58 27.73
C ASN A 668 4.03 3.58 27.55
N GLY A 669 5.26 4.04 27.57
CA GLY A 669 6.45 3.23 27.37
C GLY A 669 7.58 3.58 28.31
N ARG A 670 8.35 2.57 28.71
CA ARG A 670 9.62 2.72 29.40
C ARG A 670 10.66 1.79 28.79
N GLY A 671 11.77 2.34 28.33
CA GLY A 671 12.92 1.61 27.82
C GLY A 671 14.20 2.00 28.56
N ASN A 672 15.13 1.06 28.72
CA ASN A 672 16.50 1.32 29.13
C ASN A 672 17.42 0.90 27.98
N GLY A 673 18.42 1.71 27.70
CA GLY A 673 19.38 1.53 26.61
C GLY A 673 20.80 1.53 27.13
N PHE A 674 21.61 0.65 26.58
CA PHE A 674 23.07 0.71 26.67
C PHE A 674 23.63 0.83 25.26
N SER A 675 24.58 1.74 25.06
CA SER A 675 25.17 2.04 23.77
C SER A 675 26.70 2.05 23.85
N LEU A 676 27.31 1.53 22.79
CA LEU A 676 28.75 1.61 22.52
C LEU A 676 28.93 2.26 21.15
N SER A 677 29.81 3.24 21.08
CA SER A 677 30.10 3.97 19.86
C SER A 677 31.61 4.04 19.62
N ALA A 678 32.01 3.94 18.36
CA ALA A 678 33.37 4.19 17.93
C ALA A 678 33.34 4.97 16.61
N GLY A 679 34.26 5.92 16.44
CA GLY A 679 34.32 6.80 15.28
C GLY A 679 35.75 7.05 14.81
N LEU A 680 35.90 7.26 13.51
CA LEU A 680 37.13 7.76 12.89
C LEU A 680 36.76 8.93 11.99
N ASN A 681 37.35 10.10 12.22
CA ASN A 681 37.06 11.33 11.50
C ASN A 681 38.33 11.88 10.85
N TYR A 682 38.27 12.20 9.55
CA TYR A 682 39.30 12.95 8.83
C TYR A 682 38.67 14.17 8.18
N TYR A 683 38.58 15.28 8.94
CA TYR A 683 37.74 16.47 8.67
C TYR A 683 36.23 16.20 8.61
N ILE A 684 35.84 15.11 7.94
CA ILE A 684 34.51 14.51 7.91
C ILE A 684 34.55 13.11 8.56
N PRO A 685 33.40 12.59 9.02
CA PRO A 685 33.30 11.24 9.52
C PRO A 685 33.58 10.18 8.44
N VAL A 686 34.59 9.36 8.65
CA VAL A 686 34.98 8.27 7.74
C VAL A 686 34.34 6.96 8.18
N ILE A 687 34.47 6.61 9.46
CA ILE A 687 33.87 5.41 10.06
C ILE A 687 33.02 5.82 11.25
N ARG A 688 31.82 5.24 11.36
CA ARG A 688 31.04 5.26 12.61
C ARG A 688 30.48 3.87 12.88
N LEU A 689 30.73 3.35 14.06
CA LEU A 689 30.15 2.14 14.61
C LEU A 689 29.29 2.52 15.81
N ASN A 690 28.05 2.06 15.87
CA ASN A 690 27.17 2.23 17.01
C ASN A 690 26.46 0.91 17.29
N SER A 691 26.61 0.37 18.49
CA SER A 691 25.88 -0.79 18.96
C SER A 691 24.99 -0.37 20.11
N LYS A 692 23.67 -0.58 19.99
CA LYS A 692 22.71 -0.27 21.05
C LYS A 692 21.98 -1.55 21.48
N ASN A 693 21.78 -1.71 22.78
CA ASN A 693 20.96 -2.75 23.37
C ASN A 693 19.88 -2.08 24.21
N THR A 694 18.61 -2.27 23.85
CA THR A 694 17.48 -1.65 24.53
C THR A 694 16.51 -2.70 25.04
N PHE A 695 16.02 -2.54 26.24
CA PHE A 695 15.00 -3.41 26.82
C PHE A 695 13.98 -2.60 27.59
N GLY A 696 12.74 -3.04 27.60
CA GLY A 696 11.67 -2.24 28.18
C GLY A 696 10.31 -2.87 28.09
N LYS A 697 9.31 -2.05 28.39
CA LYS A 697 7.89 -2.38 28.25
C LYS A 697 7.10 -1.19 27.74
N TYR A 698 6.03 -1.47 27.01
CA TYR A 698 5.06 -0.45 26.63
C TYR A 698 3.64 -1.01 26.67
N LYS A 699 2.68 -0.11 26.78
CA LYS A 699 1.24 -0.37 26.78
C LYS A 699 0.59 0.61 25.82
N VAL A 700 -0.19 0.10 24.88
CA VAL A 700 -1.02 0.86 23.93
C VAL A 700 -2.47 0.58 24.28
N ARG A 701 -3.27 1.64 24.48
CA ARG A 701 -4.72 1.55 24.63
C ARG A 701 -5.37 2.20 23.42
N MET A 702 -6.16 1.44 22.67
CA MET A 702 -6.81 1.92 21.46
C MET A 702 -8.33 1.98 21.66
N HIS A 703 -8.87 3.17 21.42
CA HIS A 703 -10.30 3.44 21.34
C HIS A 703 -10.69 3.72 19.89
N GLU A 704 -11.83 3.19 19.46
CA GLU A 704 -12.41 3.45 18.15
C GLU A 704 -13.68 4.27 18.35
N ILE A 705 -13.68 5.52 17.90
CA ILE A 705 -14.74 6.49 18.19
C ILE A 705 -15.50 6.80 16.91
N ASN A 706 -16.80 6.51 16.90
CA ASN A 706 -17.70 6.81 15.80
C ASN A 706 -18.19 8.26 15.88
N ILE A 707 -17.88 9.04 14.84
CA ILE A 707 -18.31 10.42 14.61
C ILE A 707 -19.13 10.59 13.34
N ALA A 708 -19.79 9.52 12.86
CA ALA A 708 -20.81 9.58 11.82
C ALA A 708 -21.92 10.55 12.23
N LEU A 709 -22.32 11.42 11.29
CA LEU A 709 -23.27 12.50 11.53
C LEU A 709 -24.72 12.05 11.62
N ASP A 710 -25.04 10.86 11.11
CA ASP A 710 -26.38 10.30 11.21
C ASP A 710 -26.68 9.90 12.66
N VAL A 711 -27.50 10.70 13.32
CA VAL A 711 -27.86 10.51 14.74
C VAL A 711 -28.78 9.30 14.94
N GLU A 712 -29.52 8.87 13.90
CA GLU A 712 -30.33 7.64 13.99
C GLU A 712 -29.43 6.39 13.97
N GLU A 713 -28.35 6.42 13.18
CA GLU A 713 -27.36 5.34 13.11
C GLU A 713 -26.30 5.43 14.22
N ASN A 714 -26.01 6.62 14.75
CA ASN A 714 -25.01 6.89 15.80
C ASN A 714 -25.61 7.72 16.96
N PRO A 715 -26.35 7.09 17.89
CA PRO A 715 -26.93 7.80 19.04
C PRO A 715 -25.85 8.35 20.00
N SER A 716 -24.62 7.82 19.94
CA SER A 716 -23.50 8.24 20.79
C SER A 716 -22.71 9.44 20.24
N LEU A 717 -23.10 10.03 19.10
CA LEU A 717 -22.33 11.09 18.44
C LEU A 717 -21.91 12.23 19.38
N TYR A 718 -22.87 12.77 20.15
CA TYR A 718 -22.61 13.91 21.02
C TYR A 718 -21.74 13.55 22.22
N GLU A 719 -22.00 12.40 22.83
CA GLU A 719 -21.19 11.91 23.95
C GLU A 719 -19.76 11.60 23.49
N ASN A 720 -19.59 11.03 22.30
CA ASN A 720 -18.29 10.77 21.67
C ASN A 720 -17.54 12.08 21.40
N ALA A 721 -18.22 13.09 20.87
CA ALA A 721 -17.65 14.42 20.63
C ALA A 721 -17.20 15.08 21.95
N LEU A 722 -18.02 15.04 23.00
CA LEU A 722 -17.68 15.55 24.33
C LEU A 722 -16.50 14.80 24.96
N ALA A 723 -16.45 13.48 24.80
CA ALA A 723 -15.35 12.66 25.30
C ALA A 723 -14.02 13.01 24.58
N LEU A 724 -14.06 13.27 23.27
CA LEU A 724 -12.91 13.76 22.51
C LEU A 724 -12.50 15.19 22.93
N VAL A 725 -13.44 16.09 23.22
CA VAL A 725 -13.13 17.43 23.76
C VAL A 725 -12.43 17.32 25.11
N HIS A 726 -12.93 16.46 25.99
CA HIS A 726 -12.32 16.20 27.29
C HIS A 726 -10.89 15.65 27.12
N LEU A 727 -10.71 14.66 26.24
CA LEU A 727 -9.39 14.11 25.91
C LEU A 727 -8.43 15.20 25.42
N LEU A 728 -8.85 16.07 24.51
CA LEU A 728 -8.02 17.16 24.01
C LEU A 728 -7.70 18.18 25.10
N LYS A 729 -8.60 18.41 26.07
CA LYS A 729 -8.38 19.35 27.18
C LYS A 729 -7.45 18.79 28.26
N THR A 730 -7.70 17.57 28.72
CA THR A 730 -7.04 16.97 29.89
C THR A 730 -5.91 16.01 29.53
N GLY A 731 -5.94 15.44 28.31
CA GLY A 731 -5.08 14.32 27.92
C GLY A 731 -5.47 13.00 28.58
N SER A 732 -6.69 12.89 29.13
CA SER A 732 -7.22 11.69 29.77
C SER A 732 -8.27 11.02 28.87
N ALA A 733 -8.10 9.71 28.62
CA ALA A 733 -9.03 8.86 27.89
C ALA A 733 -10.14 8.27 28.79
N GLU A 734 -10.26 8.71 30.04
CA GLU A 734 -11.19 8.13 31.03
C GLU A 734 -12.67 8.15 30.58
N LEU A 735 -13.14 9.26 29.99
CA LEU A 735 -14.51 9.32 29.45
C LEU A 735 -14.72 8.36 28.28
N LEU A 736 -13.68 8.15 27.46
CA LEU A 736 -13.73 7.18 26.36
C LEU A 736 -13.76 5.74 26.90
N GLU A 737 -13.00 5.46 27.97
CA GLU A 737 -13.01 4.15 28.66
C GLU A 737 -14.35 3.85 29.35
N ALA A 738 -15.06 4.88 29.83
CA ALA A 738 -16.37 4.74 30.43
C ALA A 738 -17.46 4.37 29.41
N GLN A 739 -17.34 4.88 28.18
CA GLN A 739 -18.25 4.56 27.07
C GLN A 739 -17.97 3.17 26.49
N GLU A 740 -16.72 2.90 26.11
CA GLU A 740 -16.30 1.59 25.59
C GLU A 740 -14.89 1.23 26.05
N LYS A 741 -14.73 -0.01 26.53
CA LYS A 741 -13.42 -0.53 26.94
C LYS A 741 -12.47 -0.61 25.73
N PRO A 742 -11.20 -0.18 25.86
CA PRO A 742 -10.26 -0.20 24.75
C PRO A 742 -9.74 -1.59 24.44
N TYR A 743 -9.18 -1.75 23.24
CA TYR A 743 -8.18 -2.79 23.01
C TYR A 743 -6.88 -2.41 23.71
N VAL A 744 -6.28 -3.36 24.44
CA VAL A 744 -5.04 -3.11 25.19
C VAL A 744 -3.96 -4.04 24.69
N VAL A 745 -2.85 -3.46 24.22
CA VAL A 745 -1.64 -4.20 23.83
C VAL A 745 -0.53 -3.88 24.82
N SER A 746 -0.16 -4.85 25.64
CA SER A 746 0.95 -4.75 26.59
C SER A 746 2.13 -5.57 26.09
N THR A 747 3.33 -4.99 26.05
CA THR A 747 4.51 -5.64 25.47
C THR A 747 5.72 -5.51 26.37
N LYS A 748 6.49 -6.61 26.52
CA LYS A 748 7.88 -6.58 26.98
C LYS A 748 8.80 -6.80 25.78
N PHE A 749 9.82 -5.95 25.62
CA PHE A 749 10.71 -6.00 24.46
C PHE A 749 12.19 -6.04 24.83
N HIS A 750 12.99 -6.57 23.92
CA HIS A 750 14.45 -6.55 23.96
C HIS A 750 15.00 -6.47 22.54
N ASP A 751 15.68 -5.38 22.23
CA ASP A 751 16.21 -5.09 20.90
C ASP A 751 17.72 -4.88 20.97
N LYS A 752 18.45 -5.46 20.03
CA LYS A 752 19.88 -5.25 19.83
C LYS A 752 20.11 -4.76 18.42
N SER A 753 20.72 -3.59 18.31
CA SER A 753 21.10 -3.00 17.03
C SER A 753 22.60 -2.80 16.92
N THR A 754 23.10 -2.92 15.70
CA THR A 754 24.47 -2.58 15.36
C THR A 754 24.47 -1.87 14.03
N LYS A 755 24.96 -0.64 14.02
CA LYS A 755 25.03 0.25 12.87
C LYS A 755 26.47 0.53 12.54
N PHE A 756 26.80 0.41 11.28
CA PHE A 756 28.11 0.71 10.75
C PHE A 756 27.98 1.63 9.54
N SER A 757 28.84 2.63 9.48
CA SER A 757 28.95 3.53 8.34
C SER A 757 30.40 3.65 7.92
N PHE A 758 30.62 3.64 6.61
CA PHE A 758 31.89 3.98 5.98
C PHE A 758 31.60 4.95 4.83
N LEU A 759 31.96 6.23 5.01
CA LEU A 759 31.67 7.32 4.07
C LEU A 759 30.19 7.40 3.66
N PHE A 760 29.80 6.91 2.49
CA PHE A 760 28.39 6.82 2.01
C PHE A 760 27.78 5.43 2.20
N TRP A 761 28.56 4.38 2.48
CA TRP A 761 28.05 3.03 2.73
C TRP A 761 27.48 2.91 4.15
N ARG A 762 26.33 2.23 4.28
CA ARG A 762 25.63 2.01 5.54
C ARG A 762 25.29 0.53 5.68
N SER A 763 25.43 0.03 6.90
CA SER A 763 25.01 -1.31 7.30
C SER A 763 24.32 -1.23 8.67
N LYS A 764 23.20 -1.93 8.81
CA LYS A 764 22.45 -2.05 10.06
C LYS A 764 22.09 -3.51 10.28
N GLN A 765 22.23 -3.96 11.51
CA GLN A 765 21.72 -5.24 11.98
C GLN A 765 20.80 -4.96 13.15
N LEU A 766 19.64 -5.60 13.17
CA LEU A 766 18.61 -5.37 14.17
C LEU A 766 17.98 -6.71 14.56
N ASN A 767 18.13 -7.07 15.82
CA ASN A 767 17.49 -8.24 16.42
C ASN A 767 16.47 -7.76 17.43
N LYS A 768 15.22 -8.15 17.29
CA LYS A 768 14.11 -7.78 18.16
C LYS A 768 13.48 -9.00 18.79
N PHE A 769 13.03 -8.84 20.02
CA PHE A 769 12.18 -9.78 20.72
C PHE A 769 11.03 -9.02 21.37
N SER A 770 9.83 -9.57 21.25
CA SER A 770 8.60 -9.05 21.84
C SER A 770 7.76 -10.18 22.40
N ASN A 771 7.23 -9.97 23.60
CA ASN A 771 6.17 -10.77 24.19
C ASN A 771 4.94 -9.88 24.37
N PHE A 772 3.92 -10.13 23.55
CA PHE A 772 2.68 -9.37 23.49
C PHE A 772 1.61 -10.02 24.35
N GLU A 773 0.86 -9.20 25.08
CA GLU A 773 -0.42 -9.52 25.68
C GLU A 773 -1.46 -8.60 25.06
N VAL A 774 -2.48 -9.19 24.43
CA VAL A 774 -3.57 -8.48 23.77
C VAL A 774 -4.85 -8.78 24.51
N GLU A 775 -5.49 -7.74 25.02
CA GLU A 775 -6.77 -7.78 25.72
C GLU A 775 -7.85 -7.09 24.88
N THR A 776 -8.98 -7.76 24.69
CA THR A 776 -10.14 -7.22 23.96
C THR A 776 -11.04 -6.39 24.88
N PRO A 777 -11.93 -5.53 24.33
CA PRO A 777 -12.95 -4.81 25.11
C PRO A 777 -13.80 -5.73 26.02
N LYS A 778 -13.97 -7.00 25.61
CA LYS A 778 -14.71 -8.04 26.35
C LYS A 778 -13.88 -8.70 27.48
N GLY A 779 -12.63 -8.27 27.70
CA GLY A 779 -11.73 -8.82 28.71
C GLY A 779 -11.03 -10.13 28.33
N SER A 780 -11.09 -10.56 27.06
CA SER A 780 -10.39 -11.77 26.62
C SER A 780 -8.92 -11.49 26.39
N LYS A 781 -8.03 -12.27 27.02
CA LYS A 781 -6.57 -12.11 26.92
C LYS A 781 -5.94 -13.15 26.01
N SER A 782 -4.95 -12.74 25.24
CA SER A 782 -4.15 -13.63 24.38
C SER A 782 -2.69 -13.21 24.35
N HIS A 783 -1.78 -14.19 24.34
CA HIS A 783 -0.35 -13.95 24.41
C HIS A 783 0.37 -14.43 23.16
N TYR A 784 1.33 -13.63 22.69
CA TYR A 784 2.08 -13.92 21.49
C TYR A 784 3.57 -13.63 21.69
N MET A 785 4.40 -14.47 21.09
CA MET A 785 5.84 -14.21 20.98
C MET A 785 6.18 -13.82 19.54
N HIS A 786 7.01 -12.79 19.39
CA HIS A 786 7.50 -12.32 18.11
C HIS A 786 9.00 -12.06 18.20
N LEU A 787 9.74 -12.60 17.23
CA LEU A 787 11.18 -12.44 17.08
C LEU A 787 11.46 -11.93 15.67
N THR A 788 12.31 -10.92 15.55
CA THR A 788 12.75 -10.41 14.25
C THR A 788 14.27 -10.35 14.22
N LYS A 789 14.86 -10.82 13.12
CA LYS A 789 16.28 -10.66 12.80
C LYS A 789 16.40 -10.03 11.43
N ALA A 790 16.98 -8.84 11.37
CA ALA A 790 17.06 -8.09 10.14
C ALA A 790 18.46 -7.51 9.91
N GLY A 791 18.85 -7.47 8.65
CA GLY A 791 20.07 -6.83 8.18
C GLY A 791 19.73 -5.94 6.99
N GLN A 792 20.19 -4.69 7.01
CA GLN A 792 20.05 -3.74 5.92
C GLN A 792 21.43 -3.23 5.53
N THR A 793 21.72 -3.20 4.23
CA THR A 793 22.94 -2.57 3.71
C THR A 793 22.60 -1.67 2.54
N GLY A 794 23.28 -0.54 2.39
CA GLY A 794 22.92 0.42 1.35
C GLY A 794 23.89 1.58 1.19
N LEU A 795 23.56 2.45 0.24
CA LEU A 795 24.32 3.67 -0.09
C LEU A 795 23.46 4.89 0.24
N ASN A 796 23.99 5.79 1.07
CA ASN A 796 23.35 7.02 1.52
C ASN A 796 24.23 8.21 1.13
N TYR A 797 24.12 8.64 -0.12
CA TYR A 797 24.87 9.78 -0.65
C TYR A 797 24.44 11.10 0.00
N GLN A 798 23.15 11.23 0.34
CA GLN A 798 22.63 12.44 0.96
C GLN A 798 23.28 12.73 2.31
N ALA A 799 23.42 11.72 3.18
CA ALA A 799 24.12 11.89 4.45
C ALA A 799 25.59 12.27 4.24
N PHE A 800 26.27 11.65 3.27
CA PHE A 800 27.66 11.96 2.96
C PHE A 800 27.86 13.39 2.47
N VAL A 801 26.99 13.89 1.57
CA VAL A 801 27.02 15.28 1.11
C VAL A 801 26.74 16.25 2.26
N LYS A 802 25.80 15.92 3.16
CA LYS A 802 25.55 16.71 4.37
C LYS A 802 26.76 16.73 5.31
N ASP A 803 27.45 15.59 5.48
CA ASP A 803 28.68 15.53 6.28
C ASP A 803 29.79 16.44 5.71
N ILE A 804 29.94 16.49 4.37
CA ILE A 804 30.85 17.44 3.70
C ILE A 804 30.39 18.89 3.89
N GLY A 805 29.09 19.15 3.69
CA GLY A 805 28.51 20.49 3.86
C GLY A 805 28.73 21.02 5.28
N ASN A 806 28.55 20.18 6.30
CA ASN A 806 28.79 20.52 7.70
C ASN A 806 30.24 20.92 7.97
N TYR A 807 31.21 20.27 7.34
CA TYR A 807 32.61 20.66 7.47
C TYR A 807 32.86 22.09 6.95
N TYR A 808 32.32 22.43 5.77
CA TYR A 808 32.48 23.77 5.21
C TYR A 808 31.67 24.83 5.97
N ILE A 809 30.43 24.52 6.37
CA ILE A 809 29.59 25.44 7.16
C ILE A 809 30.27 25.74 8.49
N GLY A 810 30.75 24.71 9.21
CA GLY A 810 31.45 24.88 10.48
C GLY A 810 32.75 25.68 10.37
N LYS A 811 33.32 25.85 9.17
CA LYS A 811 34.49 26.71 8.93
C LYS A 811 34.13 28.20 8.87
N TYR A 812 32.93 28.55 8.42
CA TYR A 812 32.53 29.94 8.17
C TYR A 812 31.43 30.46 9.11
N LEU A 813 30.64 29.56 9.70
CA LEU A 813 29.51 29.88 10.55
C LEU A 813 29.58 29.02 11.82
N VAL A 814 29.88 29.65 12.95
CA VAL A 814 29.87 28.99 14.26
C VAL A 814 28.43 28.64 14.63
N GLY A 815 28.20 27.40 15.05
CA GLY A 815 26.91 27.00 15.61
C GLY A 815 25.81 26.63 14.60
N VAL A 816 26.11 26.61 13.30
CA VAL A 816 25.19 26.17 12.24
C VAL A 816 25.60 24.77 11.76
N SER A 817 24.66 23.83 11.75
CA SER A 817 24.88 22.50 11.15
C SER A 817 23.62 22.01 10.44
N LEU A 818 23.81 21.32 9.33
CA LEU A 818 22.81 20.53 8.63
C LEU A 818 22.56 19.24 9.42
N SER A 819 21.33 18.99 9.83
CA SER A 819 20.94 17.74 10.49
C SER A 819 21.26 16.52 9.60
N GLY A 820 22.12 15.64 10.10
CA GLY A 820 22.58 14.46 9.38
C GLY A 820 21.75 13.22 9.70
N ASP A 821 20.81 12.86 8.82
CA ASP A 821 20.05 11.60 8.84
C ASP A 821 20.92 10.38 8.48
N THR A 822 22.04 10.21 9.19
CA THR A 822 23.09 9.21 8.89
C THR A 822 22.54 7.79 8.87
N TRP A 823 21.61 7.52 9.79
CA TRP A 823 21.01 6.21 10.02
C TRP A 823 19.58 6.12 9.49
N LYS A 824 19.12 7.03 8.62
CA LYS A 824 17.87 6.82 7.87
C LYS A 824 18.03 5.63 6.92
N ASN A 825 16.93 4.95 6.58
CA ASN A 825 16.96 3.91 5.53
C ASN A 825 17.56 4.53 4.25
N PRO A 826 18.70 4.01 3.74
CA PRO A 826 19.35 4.57 2.56
C PRO A 826 18.43 4.64 1.34
N ALA A 827 17.50 3.70 1.15
CA ALA A 827 16.58 3.72 0.01
C ALA A 827 15.61 4.91 0.01
N HIS A 828 15.37 5.52 1.18
CA HIS A 828 14.52 6.70 1.35
C HIS A 828 15.30 8.01 1.25
N THR A 829 16.60 7.93 0.91
CA THR A 829 17.48 9.09 0.71
C THR A 829 17.76 9.29 -0.77
N PHE A 830 18.15 10.51 -1.13
CA PHE A 830 18.38 10.87 -2.53
C PHE A 830 19.46 9.98 -3.19
N TYR A 831 19.10 9.40 -4.35
CA TYR A 831 19.88 8.38 -5.08
C TYR A 831 20.30 7.16 -4.24
N GLY A 832 19.75 7.00 -3.05
CA GLY A 832 20.12 5.91 -2.18
C GLY A 832 19.45 4.61 -2.60
N THR A 833 20.09 3.52 -2.21
CA THR A 833 19.63 2.15 -2.46
C THR A 833 19.90 1.32 -1.23
N ALA A 834 19.01 0.40 -0.89
CA ALA A 834 19.22 -0.55 0.18
C ALA A 834 18.77 -1.97 -0.21
N GLU A 835 19.43 -2.96 0.38
CA GLU A 835 18.98 -4.34 0.40
C GLU A 835 18.77 -4.73 1.86
N THR A 836 17.55 -5.19 2.15
CA THR A 836 17.12 -5.60 3.48
C THR A 836 16.77 -7.09 3.46
N THR A 837 17.38 -7.86 4.34
CA THR A 837 17.02 -9.26 4.61
C THR A 837 16.44 -9.35 6.01
N MET A 838 15.25 -9.92 6.15
CA MET A 838 14.55 -10.03 7.43
C MET A 838 14.03 -11.45 7.61
N GLY A 839 14.18 -11.99 8.80
CA GLY A 839 13.49 -13.18 9.26
C GLY A 839 12.62 -12.83 10.46
N ARG A 840 11.39 -13.30 10.47
CA ARG A 840 10.41 -13.12 11.53
C ARG A 840 9.95 -14.49 12.02
N TYR A 841 9.87 -14.70 13.34
CA TYR A 841 9.26 -15.88 13.96
C TYR A 841 8.13 -15.43 14.88
N GLU A 842 6.98 -16.09 14.78
CA GLU A 842 5.78 -15.78 15.55
C GLU A 842 5.14 -17.06 16.09
N THR A 843 4.50 -16.96 17.25
CA THR A 843 3.68 -18.04 17.80
C THR A 843 2.71 -17.49 18.83
N ARG A 844 1.55 -18.14 18.98
CA ARG A 844 0.67 -17.94 20.12
C ARG A 844 1.16 -18.77 21.31
N LEU A 845 1.03 -18.23 22.52
CA LEU A 845 1.41 -18.88 23.77
C LEU A 845 0.15 -19.25 24.55
N MET A 846 -0.02 -20.53 24.90
CA MET A 846 -1.22 -21.07 25.56
C MET A 846 -0.86 -21.88 26.80
N GLY A 847 -1.72 -21.84 27.83
CA GLY A 847 -1.51 -22.53 29.10
C GLY A 847 -1.41 -21.59 30.29
N GLU A 848 -1.41 -22.15 31.49
CA GLU A 848 -1.55 -21.42 32.76
C GLU A 848 -0.22 -21.12 33.46
N GLN A 849 0.92 -21.48 32.84
CA GLN A 849 2.23 -21.23 33.46
C GLN A 849 2.47 -19.73 33.71
N GLU A 850 3.10 -19.43 34.85
CA GLU A 850 3.42 -18.07 35.29
C GLU A 850 4.33 -17.34 34.31
N ASP A 851 5.41 -17.99 33.82
CA ASP A 851 6.24 -17.45 32.76
C ASP A 851 5.59 -17.73 31.39
N PRO A 852 5.13 -16.71 30.63
CA PRO A 852 4.56 -16.92 29.30
C PRO A 852 5.53 -17.62 28.35
N LEU A 853 6.84 -17.49 28.55
CA LEU A 853 7.86 -18.11 27.69
C LEU A 853 8.05 -19.61 27.92
N MET A 854 7.37 -20.18 28.91
CA MET A 854 7.36 -21.62 29.19
C MET A 854 6.04 -22.29 28.78
N ARG A 855 5.02 -21.49 28.39
CA ARG A 855 3.73 -21.95 27.88
C ARG A 855 3.84 -22.69 26.54
N ASP A 856 2.80 -23.42 26.16
CA ASP A 856 2.79 -24.17 24.91
C ASP A 856 2.73 -23.25 23.68
N MET A 857 3.58 -23.54 22.69
CA MET A 857 3.59 -22.85 21.41
C MET A 857 2.50 -23.41 20.47
N ARG A 858 1.59 -22.55 20.05
CA ARG A 858 0.56 -22.85 19.04
C ARG A 858 0.79 -22.00 17.79
N ASN A 859 0.65 -22.64 16.64
CA ASN A 859 0.74 -22.03 15.32
C ASN A 859 2.08 -21.30 15.11
N PRO A 860 3.24 -21.97 15.32
CA PRO A 860 4.52 -21.35 15.04
C PRO A 860 4.60 -21.00 13.56
N PHE A 861 5.17 -19.85 13.26
CA PHE A 861 5.24 -19.28 11.92
C PHE A 861 6.60 -18.63 11.71
N ILE A 862 7.19 -18.81 10.53
CA ILE A 862 8.41 -18.11 10.12
C ILE A 862 8.16 -17.39 8.79
N SER A 863 8.47 -16.10 8.70
CA SER A 863 8.54 -15.39 7.42
C SER A 863 9.98 -14.99 7.13
N LEU A 864 10.45 -15.25 5.91
CA LEU A 864 11.77 -14.86 5.42
C LEU A 864 11.60 -13.87 4.27
N THR A 865 11.85 -12.61 4.56
CA THR A 865 11.69 -11.49 3.63
C THR A 865 13.04 -11.06 3.04
N THR A 866 13.06 -10.78 1.75
CA THR A 866 14.15 -10.06 1.07
C THR A 866 13.56 -8.89 0.32
N ARG A 867 14.11 -7.71 0.57
CA ARG A 867 13.67 -6.44 0.01
C ARG A 867 14.82 -5.76 -0.70
N LYS A 868 14.62 -5.37 -1.95
CA LYS A 868 15.54 -4.51 -2.70
C LYS A 868 14.82 -3.20 -3.01
N GLU A 869 15.34 -2.13 -2.45
CA GLU A 869 14.68 -0.82 -2.41
C GLU A 869 15.63 0.29 -2.89
N GLY A 870 15.08 1.38 -3.41
CA GLY A 870 15.89 2.54 -3.76
C GLY A 870 15.12 3.70 -4.38
N TRP A 871 15.78 4.84 -4.48
CA TRP A 871 15.16 6.09 -4.89
C TRP A 871 14.60 6.07 -6.32
N THR A 872 15.34 5.50 -7.29
CA THR A 872 14.88 5.41 -8.69
C THR A 872 15.49 4.20 -9.39
N ALA A 873 14.69 3.52 -10.22
CA ALA A 873 15.14 2.45 -11.10
C ALA A 873 14.46 2.53 -12.48
N LYS A 874 15.26 2.40 -13.54
CA LYS A 874 14.77 2.29 -14.93
C LYS A 874 14.19 0.90 -15.20
N LYS A 875 13.31 0.79 -16.21
CA LYS A 875 12.73 -0.46 -16.75
C LYS A 875 13.75 -1.61 -16.86
N SER A 876 14.91 -1.36 -17.47
CA SER A 876 15.96 -2.38 -17.63
C SER A 876 16.51 -2.94 -16.30
N LYS A 877 16.66 -2.08 -15.28
CA LYS A 877 17.15 -2.48 -13.95
C LYS A 877 16.11 -3.33 -13.23
N ILE A 878 14.82 -2.95 -13.28
CA ILE A 878 13.73 -3.73 -12.67
C ILE A 878 13.59 -5.10 -13.34
N LYS A 879 13.56 -5.16 -14.69
CA LYS A 879 13.53 -6.44 -15.42
C LYS A 879 14.74 -7.32 -15.11
N LYS A 880 15.93 -6.74 -14.93
CA LYS A 880 17.12 -7.50 -14.49
C LYS A 880 16.91 -8.12 -13.10
N LEU A 881 16.38 -7.34 -12.14
CA LEU A 881 16.11 -7.83 -10.79
C LEU A 881 15.05 -8.95 -10.79
N MET A 882 13.98 -8.82 -11.59
CA MET A 882 12.96 -9.85 -11.76
C MET A 882 13.57 -11.17 -12.30
N ARG A 883 14.40 -11.10 -13.34
CA ARG A 883 15.11 -12.28 -13.89
C ARG A 883 16.04 -12.93 -12.88
N GLU A 884 16.78 -12.15 -12.10
CA GLU A 884 17.65 -12.66 -11.03
C GLU A 884 16.84 -13.41 -9.97
N ILE A 885 15.65 -12.90 -9.61
CA ILE A 885 14.73 -13.57 -8.68
C ILE A 885 14.21 -14.87 -9.29
N ASN A 886 13.66 -14.84 -10.50
CA ASN A 886 13.12 -16.04 -11.16
C ASN A 886 14.19 -17.15 -11.26
N THR A 887 15.41 -16.77 -11.64
CA THR A 887 16.55 -17.71 -11.73
C THR A 887 16.93 -18.28 -10.37
N ARG A 888 16.94 -17.45 -9.31
CA ARG A 888 17.31 -17.87 -7.96
C ARG A 888 16.33 -18.91 -7.38
N TYR A 889 15.04 -18.76 -7.67
CA TYR A 889 13.99 -19.64 -7.14
C TYR A 889 13.65 -20.79 -8.09
N GLY A 890 14.03 -20.70 -9.37
CA GLY A 890 13.74 -21.73 -10.37
C GLY A 890 12.25 -21.79 -10.74
N PHE A 891 11.56 -20.66 -10.60
CA PHE A 891 10.13 -20.48 -10.87
C PHE A 891 9.93 -19.06 -11.41
N VAL A 892 9.01 -18.88 -12.36
CA VAL A 892 8.67 -17.57 -12.92
C VAL A 892 7.75 -16.84 -11.96
N LEU A 893 8.34 -16.20 -10.93
CA LEU A 893 7.62 -15.38 -9.97
C LEU A 893 7.08 -14.12 -10.65
N PHE A 894 7.95 -13.36 -11.30
CA PHE A 894 7.56 -12.13 -11.99
C PHE A 894 7.63 -12.34 -13.49
N ASP A 895 6.57 -11.99 -14.21
CA ASP A 895 6.68 -11.82 -15.64
C ASP A 895 7.56 -10.59 -15.94
N ASN A 896 8.58 -10.76 -16.78
CA ASN A 896 9.50 -9.67 -17.15
C ASN A 896 8.77 -8.56 -17.89
N GLU A 897 7.64 -8.87 -18.49
CA GLU A 897 6.87 -7.95 -19.30
C GLU A 897 5.78 -7.23 -18.49
N ALA A 898 5.46 -7.69 -17.27
CA ALA A 898 4.54 -7.02 -16.34
C ALA A 898 4.93 -5.57 -15.99
N TYR A 899 6.16 -5.16 -16.31
CA TYR A 899 6.69 -3.81 -16.15
C TYR A 899 6.80 -3.04 -17.48
N ASN A 900 6.03 -3.39 -18.51
CA ASN A 900 6.06 -2.66 -19.79
C ASN A 900 5.36 -1.29 -19.71
N ASP A 901 4.40 -1.11 -18.80
CA ASP A 901 3.59 0.11 -18.64
C ASP A 901 4.31 1.29 -17.93
N ALA A 902 5.61 1.16 -17.64
CA ALA A 902 6.37 2.21 -16.97
C ALA A 902 7.83 2.31 -17.43
N LYS A 903 8.28 3.56 -17.54
CA LYS A 903 9.65 3.91 -17.91
C LYS A 903 10.62 3.77 -16.74
N SER A 904 10.19 4.21 -15.55
CA SER A 904 10.94 4.11 -14.30
C SER A 904 10.04 4.06 -13.07
N LEU A 905 10.54 3.46 -11.99
CA LEU A 905 9.94 3.50 -10.66
C LEU A 905 10.75 4.45 -9.79
N LYS A 906 10.05 5.37 -9.12
CA LYS A 906 10.58 6.17 -8.00
C LYS A 906 10.18 5.50 -6.69
N LEU A 907 11.07 5.51 -5.70
CA LEU A 907 10.95 4.73 -4.46
C LEU A 907 10.58 3.27 -4.75
N TYR A 908 11.34 2.63 -5.65
CA TYR A 908 11.06 1.25 -6.00
C TYR A 908 11.29 0.35 -4.79
N ASP A 909 10.43 -0.65 -4.65
CA ASP A 909 10.51 -1.64 -3.59
C ASP A 909 10.11 -3.01 -4.16
N LEU A 910 11.12 -3.86 -4.35
CA LEU A 910 10.95 -5.25 -4.76
C LEU A 910 11.04 -6.14 -3.52
N THR A 911 9.90 -6.64 -3.06
CA THR A 911 9.80 -7.48 -1.86
C THR A 911 9.49 -8.92 -2.25
N LEU A 912 10.15 -9.86 -1.59
CA LEU A 912 9.93 -11.29 -1.73
C LEU A 912 9.85 -11.94 -0.35
N ASN A 913 8.82 -12.75 -0.13
CA ASN A 913 8.53 -13.40 1.14
C ASN A 913 8.44 -14.92 0.97
N VAL A 914 9.05 -15.65 1.89
CA VAL A 914 8.86 -17.10 2.06
C VAL A 914 8.25 -17.31 3.44
N ASN A 915 6.97 -17.66 3.47
CA ASN A 915 6.25 -17.98 4.70
C ASN A 915 6.34 -19.49 4.94
N LEU A 916 6.71 -19.91 6.15
CA LEU A 916 6.81 -21.29 6.60
C LEU A 916 5.78 -21.51 7.71
N TYR A 917 4.92 -22.50 7.50
CA TYR A 917 3.83 -22.84 8.41
C TYR A 917 4.24 -23.89 9.45
N SER A 918 3.34 -24.20 10.37
CA SER A 918 3.61 -25.06 11.54
C SER A 918 4.30 -26.38 11.16
N ARG A 919 3.80 -27.06 10.11
CA ARG A 919 4.37 -28.33 9.60
C ARG A 919 5.78 -28.18 9.03
N ALA A 920 6.09 -27.07 8.35
CA ALA A 920 7.44 -26.81 7.84
C ALA A 920 8.43 -26.61 9.00
N ILE A 921 8.01 -25.92 10.04
CA ILE A 921 8.83 -25.71 11.23
C ILE A 921 9.07 -27.04 11.96
N ASP A 922 8.07 -27.92 12.03
CA ASP A 922 8.25 -29.26 12.60
C ASP A 922 9.21 -30.13 11.77
N ASN A 923 9.18 -30.01 10.44
CA ASN A 923 10.18 -30.64 9.57
C ASN A 923 11.60 -30.11 9.85
N ILE A 924 11.74 -28.80 10.04
CA ILE A 924 13.02 -28.17 10.42
C ILE A 924 13.50 -28.68 11.79
N LYS A 925 12.61 -28.80 12.79
CA LYS A 925 12.94 -29.34 14.12
C LYS A 925 13.49 -30.77 14.04
N LYS A 926 12.91 -31.60 13.17
CA LYS A 926 13.26 -33.03 12.99
C LYS A 926 14.39 -33.26 11.97
N LEU A 927 14.97 -32.20 11.40
CA LEU A 927 15.96 -32.29 10.34
C LEU A 927 17.22 -33.06 10.79
N SER A 928 17.55 -34.15 10.10
CA SER A 928 18.78 -34.90 10.32
C SER A 928 19.97 -34.23 9.61
N THR A 929 21.14 -34.23 10.27
CA THR A 929 22.39 -33.73 9.68
C THR A 929 22.80 -34.52 8.42
N ARG A 930 22.40 -35.80 8.32
CA ARG A 930 22.70 -36.66 7.16
C ARG A 930 22.11 -36.11 5.85
N VAL A 931 20.94 -35.46 5.92
CA VAL A 931 20.30 -34.82 4.75
C VAL A 931 21.17 -33.67 4.25
N ILE A 932 21.64 -32.82 5.15
CA ILE A 932 22.51 -31.69 4.81
C ILE A 932 23.88 -32.15 4.31
N GLU A 933 24.44 -33.21 4.88
CA GLU A 933 25.69 -33.83 4.40
C GLU A 933 25.54 -34.37 2.96
N LYS A 934 24.36 -34.91 2.61
CA LYS A 934 24.06 -35.35 1.23
C LYS A 934 24.06 -34.16 0.27
N PHE A 935 23.41 -33.04 0.64
CA PHE A 935 23.44 -31.82 -0.17
C PHE A 935 24.86 -31.26 -0.31
N SER A 936 25.61 -31.23 0.79
CA SER A 936 27.00 -30.79 0.83
C SER A 936 27.87 -31.57 -0.16
N LYS A 937 27.79 -32.91 -0.15
CA LYS A 937 28.52 -33.77 -1.11
C LYS A 937 28.12 -33.49 -2.56
N ARG A 938 26.81 -33.34 -2.83
CA ARG A 938 26.30 -33.05 -4.18
C ARG A 938 26.81 -31.70 -4.70
N TYR A 939 26.63 -30.62 -3.94
CA TYR A 939 27.10 -29.28 -4.33
C TYR A 939 28.61 -29.25 -4.56
N THR A 940 29.38 -29.91 -3.68
CA THR A 940 30.84 -29.99 -3.82
C THR A 940 31.22 -30.65 -5.14
N ARG A 941 30.54 -31.76 -5.51
CA ARG A 941 30.80 -32.48 -6.76
C ARG A 941 30.41 -31.66 -7.99
N GLU A 942 29.22 -31.08 -8.00
CA GLU A 942 28.68 -30.32 -9.15
C GLU A 942 29.42 -29.00 -9.39
N ARG A 943 29.89 -28.35 -8.33
CA ARG A 943 30.46 -27.00 -8.42
C ARG A 943 31.98 -26.96 -8.32
N LYS A 944 32.64 -28.13 -8.14
CA LYS A 944 34.10 -28.26 -7.95
C LYS A 944 34.93 -27.45 -8.95
N TRP A 945 34.50 -27.42 -10.21
CA TRP A 945 35.22 -26.80 -11.33
C TRP A 945 34.65 -25.45 -11.76
N THR A 946 33.69 -24.89 -11.02
CA THR A 946 33.22 -23.54 -11.31
C THR A 946 34.30 -22.52 -10.95
N PRO A 947 34.50 -21.43 -11.72
CA PRO A 947 35.53 -20.43 -11.41
C PRO A 947 35.45 -19.86 -9.99
N ALA A 948 34.24 -19.82 -9.40
CA ALA A 948 34.01 -19.36 -8.03
C ALA A 948 34.48 -20.37 -6.95
N CYS A 949 34.57 -21.66 -7.29
CA CYS A 949 34.88 -22.75 -6.37
C CYS A 949 36.18 -23.48 -6.67
N ASP A 950 36.80 -23.23 -7.82
CA ASP A 950 38.13 -23.76 -8.13
C ASP A 950 39.18 -23.10 -7.23
N THR A 951 39.78 -23.92 -6.37
CA THR A 951 40.84 -23.52 -5.45
C THR A 951 42.09 -23.00 -6.15
N ARG A 952 42.33 -23.38 -7.41
CA ARG A 952 43.49 -22.94 -8.22
C ARG A 952 43.37 -21.49 -8.69
N LEU A 953 42.14 -20.97 -8.81
CA LEU A 953 41.85 -19.62 -9.28
C LEU A 953 41.66 -18.60 -8.14
N ARG A 954 41.68 -19.03 -6.87
CA ARG A 954 41.44 -18.14 -5.70
C ARG A 954 42.72 -17.42 -5.25
N ARG A 955 42.98 -16.23 -5.79
CA ARG A 955 43.81 -15.20 -5.13
C ARG A 955 42.90 -14.17 -4.44
N GLY A 956 42.74 -14.24 -3.10
CA GLY A 956 42.20 -13.12 -2.30
C GLY A 956 41.36 -13.43 -1.04
N GLY A 957 41.72 -12.77 0.07
CA GLY A 957 40.89 -12.27 1.20
C GLY A 957 40.05 -13.22 2.08
N LEU A 958 40.31 -13.24 3.40
CA LEU A 958 39.64 -14.10 4.41
C LEU A 958 38.11 -13.92 4.55
N GLY A 959 37.56 -12.71 4.37
CA GLY A 959 36.13 -12.41 4.63
C GLY A 959 35.14 -12.94 3.58
N ARG A 960 35.58 -13.15 2.33
CA ARG A 960 34.76 -13.73 1.24
C ARG A 960 34.62 -15.25 1.33
N LYS A 961 35.17 -15.91 2.37
CA LYS A 961 35.30 -17.38 2.39
C LYS A 961 34.00 -18.13 2.72
N GLN A 962 33.13 -17.65 3.62
CA GLN A 962 32.00 -18.46 4.13
C GLN A 962 30.78 -18.57 3.18
N LYS A 963 30.24 -17.45 2.65
CA LYS A 963 29.13 -17.49 1.68
C LYS A 963 29.55 -18.19 0.38
N LEU A 964 30.78 -17.94 -0.06
CA LEU A 964 31.36 -18.63 -1.21
C LEU A 964 31.61 -20.11 -0.89
N SER A 965 32.07 -20.48 0.32
CA SER A 965 32.27 -21.89 0.68
C SER A 965 30.96 -22.68 0.78
N ALA A 966 29.87 -22.07 1.26
CA ALA A 966 28.56 -22.71 1.26
C ALA A 966 28.06 -22.95 -0.18
N LYS A 967 28.24 -21.95 -1.07
CA LYS A 967 28.04 -22.14 -2.51
C LYS A 967 28.92 -23.24 -3.09
N CYS A 968 30.12 -23.47 -2.57
CA CYS A 968 30.98 -24.56 -2.99
C CYS A 968 30.72 -25.90 -2.26
N GLY A 969 29.63 -25.99 -1.48
CA GLY A 969 29.20 -27.23 -0.82
C GLY A 969 29.65 -27.41 0.62
N ASN A 970 30.40 -26.49 1.23
CA ASN A 970 30.72 -26.55 2.66
C ASN A 970 29.54 -26.08 3.52
N LEU A 971 28.70 -27.02 3.96
CA LEU A 971 27.53 -26.78 4.81
C LEU A 971 27.78 -27.10 6.30
N SER A 972 29.04 -27.15 6.74
CA SER A 972 29.41 -27.50 8.12
C SER A 972 28.82 -26.54 9.17
N VAL A 973 28.67 -25.26 8.81
CA VAL A 973 28.03 -24.25 9.68
C VAL A 973 26.56 -24.61 9.91
N LEU A 974 25.85 -25.02 8.87
CA LEU A 974 24.45 -25.43 8.96
C LEU A 974 24.30 -26.70 9.83
N VAL A 975 25.19 -27.68 9.64
CA VAL A 975 25.23 -28.91 10.46
C VAL A 975 25.45 -28.58 11.95
N ARG A 976 26.37 -27.67 12.26
CA ARG A 976 26.63 -27.23 13.64
C ARG A 976 25.39 -26.56 14.25
N GLU A 977 24.70 -25.74 13.47
CA GLU A 977 23.49 -25.05 13.93
C GLU A 977 22.36 -26.04 14.24
N ILE A 978 22.13 -27.03 13.37
CA ILE A 978 21.13 -28.08 13.58
C ILE A 978 21.38 -28.80 14.90
N LYS A 979 22.62 -29.24 15.16
CA LYS A 979 23.00 -29.91 16.42
C LYS A 979 22.77 -29.01 17.63
N SER A 980 23.14 -27.73 17.54
CA SER A 980 22.91 -26.74 18.59
C SER A 980 21.42 -26.55 18.88
N CYS A 981 20.59 -26.50 17.83
CA CYS A 981 19.15 -26.34 17.94
C CYS A 981 18.48 -27.54 18.60
N GLN A 982 18.81 -28.74 18.13
CA GLN A 982 18.30 -29.99 18.69
C GLN A 982 18.64 -30.11 20.18
N LYS A 983 19.86 -29.72 20.57
CA LYS A 983 20.27 -29.67 21.98
C LYS A 983 19.47 -28.66 22.81
N ASN A 984 19.10 -27.51 22.26
CA ASN A 984 18.28 -26.52 22.96
C ASN A 984 16.83 -27.00 23.14
N ILE A 985 16.28 -27.65 22.11
CA ILE A 985 14.92 -28.23 22.13
C ILE A 985 14.87 -29.41 23.13
N SER A 986 15.84 -30.32 23.09
CA SER A 986 15.87 -31.50 23.96
C SER A 986 16.05 -31.16 25.44
N ARG A 987 16.64 -29.99 25.74
CA ARG A 987 16.81 -29.48 27.11
C ARG A 987 15.62 -28.66 27.61
N MET A 988 14.52 -28.60 26.85
CA MET A 988 13.30 -27.83 27.19
C MET A 988 13.61 -26.38 27.61
N LYS A 989 14.53 -25.72 26.90
CA LYS A 989 14.79 -24.29 27.12
C LYS A 989 13.54 -23.47 26.79
N ASN A 990 13.45 -22.27 27.33
CA ASN A 990 12.30 -21.38 27.07
C ASN A 990 12.07 -21.11 25.57
N ASN A 991 10.83 -20.73 25.24
CA ASN A 991 10.37 -20.52 23.87
C ASN A 991 11.18 -19.47 23.12
N LYS A 992 11.73 -18.45 23.82
CA LYS A 992 12.59 -17.44 23.21
C LYS A 992 13.87 -18.05 22.62
N VAL A 993 14.50 -18.99 23.32
CA VAL A 993 15.73 -19.66 22.84
C VAL A 993 15.40 -20.61 21.69
N ILE A 994 14.31 -21.38 21.81
CA ILE A 994 13.87 -22.30 20.76
C ILE A 994 13.51 -21.52 19.48
N GLY A 995 12.65 -20.50 19.59
CA GLY A 995 12.24 -19.67 18.46
C GLY A 995 13.40 -18.96 17.77
N ASN A 996 14.36 -18.40 18.54
CA ASN A 996 15.56 -17.79 17.97
C ASN A 996 16.39 -18.79 17.16
N CYS A 997 16.56 -19.99 17.68
CA CYS A 997 17.34 -21.01 17.03
C CYS A 997 16.68 -21.52 15.74
N LEU A 998 15.36 -21.73 15.76
CA LEU A 998 14.59 -22.11 14.56
C LEU A 998 14.64 -21.02 13.49
N LEU A 999 14.53 -19.75 13.89
CA LEU A 999 14.64 -18.61 12.99
C LEU A 999 16.04 -18.54 12.35
N ASP A 1000 17.10 -18.67 13.14
CA ASP A 1000 18.48 -18.69 12.63
C ASP A 1000 18.72 -19.83 11.66
N LEU A 1001 18.20 -21.01 11.97
CA LEU A 1001 18.31 -22.19 11.12
C LEU A 1001 17.60 -21.95 9.78
N ALA A 1002 16.36 -21.43 9.81
CA ALA A 1002 15.60 -21.11 8.60
C ALA A 1002 16.29 -20.05 7.73
N ILE A 1003 16.82 -18.97 8.33
CA ILE A 1003 17.59 -17.94 7.63
C ILE A 1003 18.82 -18.56 6.94
N LYS A 1004 19.61 -19.35 7.68
CA LYS A 1004 20.82 -20.01 7.15
C LYS A 1004 20.48 -21.02 6.04
N MET A 1005 19.41 -21.79 6.20
CA MET A 1005 18.96 -22.73 5.17
C MET A 1005 18.61 -22.00 3.87
N ARG A 1006 17.83 -20.91 3.92
CA ARG A 1006 17.47 -20.10 2.74
C ARG A 1006 18.69 -19.46 2.07
N GLU A 1007 19.71 -19.08 2.85
CA GLU A 1007 20.92 -18.47 2.31
C GLU A 1007 21.91 -19.47 1.70
N GLN A 1008 21.99 -20.68 2.25
CA GLN A 1008 23.04 -21.65 1.92
C GLN A 1008 22.57 -22.79 1.01
N LEU A 1009 21.28 -23.14 1.01
CA LEU A 1009 20.71 -24.18 0.16
C LEU A 1009 20.17 -23.57 -1.15
N GLU A 1010 20.23 -24.36 -2.22
CA GLU A 1010 19.38 -24.12 -3.39
C GLU A 1010 17.91 -24.19 -2.99
N PHE A 1011 17.06 -23.41 -3.66
CA PHE A 1011 15.66 -23.33 -3.27
C PHE A 1011 14.93 -24.68 -3.40
N GLN A 1012 15.29 -25.52 -4.37
CA GLN A 1012 14.72 -26.87 -4.52
C GLN A 1012 15.02 -27.77 -3.31
N ASP A 1013 16.23 -27.66 -2.74
CA ASP A 1013 16.61 -28.42 -1.54
C ASP A 1013 15.99 -27.86 -0.28
N PHE A 1014 15.89 -26.53 -0.20
CA PHE A 1014 15.13 -25.86 0.84
C PHE A 1014 13.68 -26.38 0.87
N LYS A 1015 13.01 -26.42 -0.30
CA LYS A 1015 11.66 -26.98 -0.46
C LYS A 1015 11.57 -28.45 -0.05
N ALA A 1016 12.56 -29.26 -0.42
CA ALA A 1016 12.60 -30.67 -0.03
C ALA A 1016 12.68 -30.86 1.50
N VAL A 1017 13.33 -29.93 2.22
CA VAL A 1017 13.39 -29.97 3.68
C VAL A 1017 12.09 -29.47 4.33
N VAL A 1018 11.52 -28.35 3.88
CA VAL A 1018 10.33 -27.77 4.51
C VAL A 1018 9.04 -28.51 4.13
N GLY A 1019 9.01 -29.17 2.98
CA GLY A 1019 7.85 -29.85 2.40
C GLY A 1019 7.07 -28.94 1.44
N LYS A 1020 6.63 -29.51 0.31
CA LYS A 1020 6.07 -28.75 -0.83
C LYS A 1020 4.81 -27.93 -0.50
N ASP A 1021 3.99 -28.41 0.44
CA ASP A 1021 2.71 -27.79 0.81
C ASP A 1021 2.74 -27.04 2.14
N ASN A 1022 3.94 -26.84 2.71
CA ASN A 1022 4.11 -26.22 4.04
C ASN A 1022 4.81 -24.85 3.98
N TYR A 1023 4.97 -24.29 2.78
CA TYR A 1023 5.46 -22.93 2.59
C TYR A 1023 4.61 -22.19 1.57
N TYR A 1024 4.71 -20.86 1.59
CA TYR A 1024 4.09 -19.99 0.60
C TYR A 1024 5.08 -18.88 0.22
N LEU A 1025 5.48 -18.88 -1.06
CA LEU A 1025 6.41 -17.94 -1.67
C LEU A 1025 5.62 -16.96 -2.52
N TYR A 1026 5.78 -15.67 -2.26
CA TYR A 1026 5.15 -14.59 -3.02
C TYR A 1026 6.03 -13.34 -3.00
N GLY A 1027 5.83 -12.47 -3.98
CA GLY A 1027 6.55 -11.21 -4.10
C GLY A 1027 5.70 -10.10 -4.72
N GLN A 1028 6.20 -8.88 -4.60
CA GLN A 1028 5.57 -7.70 -5.19
C GLN A 1028 6.62 -6.66 -5.58
N VAL A 1029 6.27 -5.84 -6.58
CA VAL A 1029 7.03 -4.64 -6.96
C VAL A 1029 6.15 -3.42 -6.72
N ASN A 1030 6.59 -2.57 -5.80
CA ASN A 1030 5.96 -1.32 -5.44
C ASN A 1030 6.82 -0.13 -5.89
N GLY A 1031 6.20 1.05 -5.93
CA GLY A 1031 6.84 2.31 -6.24
C GLY A 1031 5.96 3.20 -7.13
N PHE A 1032 6.37 4.44 -7.31
CA PHE A 1032 5.67 5.39 -8.16
C PHE A 1032 6.16 5.25 -9.60
N ARG A 1033 5.28 4.78 -10.51
CA ARG A 1033 5.58 4.74 -11.94
C ARG A 1033 5.67 6.17 -12.47
N SER A 1034 6.73 6.47 -13.22
CA SER A 1034 6.89 7.74 -13.94
C SER A 1034 6.22 7.65 -15.30
N ASP A 1035 5.57 8.73 -15.72
CA ASP A 1035 4.88 8.85 -17.02
C ASP A 1035 3.87 7.72 -17.27
N SER A 1036 3.09 7.34 -16.24
CA SER A 1036 2.12 6.24 -16.31
C SER A 1036 0.82 6.63 -15.61
N GLU A 1037 -0.31 6.23 -16.19
CA GLU A 1037 -1.63 6.41 -15.56
C GLU A 1037 -1.81 5.53 -14.32
N ILE A 1038 -1.01 4.48 -14.18
CA ILE A 1038 -0.99 3.58 -13.03
C ILE A 1038 0.04 4.11 -12.04
N LEU A 1039 -0.38 4.92 -11.05
CA LEU A 1039 0.58 5.61 -10.20
C LEU A 1039 1.41 4.68 -9.31
N ASN A 1040 0.76 3.95 -8.40
CA ASN A 1040 1.42 3.20 -7.32
C ASN A 1040 0.85 1.79 -7.09
N GLU A 1041 0.03 1.28 -8.02
CA GLU A 1041 -0.55 -0.06 -7.88
C GLU A 1041 0.56 -1.15 -7.87
N PRO A 1042 0.61 -2.04 -6.88
CA PRO A 1042 1.61 -3.11 -6.79
C PRO A 1042 1.57 -4.08 -7.97
N ILE A 1043 2.73 -4.44 -8.52
CA ILE A 1043 2.84 -5.60 -9.42
C ILE A 1043 3.03 -6.84 -8.56
N ARG A 1044 1.99 -7.65 -8.43
CA ARG A 1044 2.04 -8.91 -7.67
C ARG A 1044 2.66 -10.02 -8.52
N SER A 1045 3.46 -10.88 -7.89
CA SER A 1045 4.06 -12.04 -8.52
C SER A 1045 3.08 -13.21 -8.59
N ASN A 1046 3.39 -14.22 -9.42
CA ASN A 1046 2.93 -15.58 -9.20
C ASN A 1046 3.45 -16.09 -7.85
N THR A 1047 2.80 -17.11 -7.31
CA THR A 1047 3.16 -17.72 -6.03
C THR A 1047 3.57 -19.17 -6.19
N GLU A 1048 4.35 -19.67 -5.24
CA GLU A 1048 4.71 -21.09 -5.17
C GLU A 1048 4.43 -21.64 -3.77
N GLY A 1049 3.89 -22.85 -3.68
CA GLY A 1049 3.47 -23.47 -2.41
C GLY A 1049 1.98 -23.25 -2.13
N LYS A 1050 1.57 -23.40 -0.87
CA LYS A 1050 0.18 -23.29 -0.42
C LYS A 1050 0.13 -22.68 0.98
N VAL A 1051 -0.89 -21.89 1.26
CA VAL A 1051 -1.18 -21.40 2.61
C VAL A 1051 -1.56 -22.58 3.49
N GLY A 1052 -0.67 -22.96 4.41
CA GLY A 1052 -0.76 -24.20 5.18
C GLY A 1052 -1.42 -24.08 6.55
N ASP A 1053 -1.71 -22.87 7.01
CA ASP A 1053 -2.36 -22.58 8.30
C ASP A 1053 -3.45 -21.51 8.14
N ARG A 1054 -4.33 -21.38 9.14
CA ARG A 1054 -5.41 -20.37 9.17
C ARG A 1054 -4.90 -18.93 8.99
N PHE A 1055 -3.68 -18.64 9.47
CA PHE A 1055 -3.09 -17.30 9.43
C PHE A 1055 -2.02 -17.25 8.35
N TRP A 1056 -2.38 -16.74 7.17
CA TRP A 1056 -1.52 -16.78 5.99
C TRP A 1056 -0.17 -16.06 6.17
N ASN A 1057 -0.16 -14.97 6.96
CA ASN A 1057 1.03 -14.14 7.25
C ASN A 1057 1.48 -14.18 8.73
N GLY A 1058 0.98 -15.15 9.51
CA GLY A 1058 1.37 -15.34 10.90
C GLY A 1058 0.32 -14.88 11.93
N PRO A 1059 0.36 -15.45 13.15
CA PRO A 1059 -0.65 -15.20 14.18
C PRO A 1059 -0.63 -13.79 14.76
N VAL A 1060 0.51 -13.07 14.75
CA VAL A 1060 0.56 -11.70 15.29
C VAL A 1060 -0.05 -10.73 14.28
N GLU A 1061 0.29 -10.88 13.01
CA GLU A 1061 -0.30 -10.07 11.92
C GLU A 1061 -1.82 -10.25 11.85
N ALA A 1062 -2.32 -11.48 11.97
CA ALA A 1062 -3.76 -11.76 11.93
C ALA A 1062 -4.53 -11.06 13.07
N VAL A 1063 -3.88 -10.86 14.22
CA VAL A 1063 -4.48 -10.13 15.36
C VAL A 1063 -4.42 -8.63 15.12
N LEU A 1064 -3.31 -8.13 14.59
CA LEU A 1064 -3.15 -6.73 14.19
C LEU A 1064 -4.25 -6.32 13.18
N GLU A 1065 -4.41 -7.08 12.10
CA GLU A 1065 -5.43 -6.85 11.07
C GLU A 1065 -6.85 -6.88 11.66
N LYS A 1066 -7.12 -7.83 12.57
CA LYS A 1066 -8.44 -7.98 13.18
C LYS A 1066 -8.80 -6.84 14.14
N ILE A 1067 -7.81 -6.28 14.84
CA ILE A 1067 -8.01 -5.13 15.73
C ILE A 1067 -8.08 -3.83 14.92
N GLY A 1068 -7.48 -3.78 13.73
CA GLY A 1068 -7.42 -2.56 12.92
C GLY A 1068 -6.49 -1.49 13.52
N LEU A 1069 -5.48 -1.93 14.29
CA LEU A 1069 -4.50 -1.07 14.94
C LEU A 1069 -3.32 -0.78 13.99
N GLN A 1070 -2.75 0.43 14.04
CA GLN A 1070 -1.59 0.76 13.20
C GLN A 1070 -0.36 -0.09 13.54
N GLY A 1071 0.33 -0.64 12.54
CA GLY A 1071 1.46 -1.54 12.77
C GLY A 1071 2.60 -0.87 13.54
N GLY A 1072 2.82 0.41 13.28
CA GLY A 1072 3.77 1.23 14.02
C GLY A 1072 3.47 1.32 15.53
N GLU A 1073 2.20 1.39 15.92
CA GLU A 1073 1.76 1.38 17.32
C GLU A 1073 1.88 0.01 17.96
N PHE A 1074 1.41 -1.04 17.26
CA PHE A 1074 1.46 -2.42 17.79
C PHE A 1074 2.88 -2.83 18.16
N HIS A 1075 3.83 -2.52 17.29
CA HIS A 1075 5.24 -2.85 17.47
C HIS A 1075 6.03 -1.84 18.33
N GLY A 1076 5.40 -0.75 18.78
CA GLY A 1076 6.02 0.27 19.64
C GLY A 1076 7.14 1.05 18.94
N SER A 1077 6.96 1.38 17.65
CA SER A 1077 8.00 1.99 16.81
C SER A 1077 8.45 3.39 17.25
N TRP A 1078 7.71 4.03 18.16
CA TRP A 1078 8.01 5.35 18.74
C TRP A 1078 9.01 5.31 19.91
N ILE A 1079 9.18 4.15 20.58
CA ILE A 1079 10.20 3.93 21.64
C ILE A 1079 11.26 2.91 21.23
N ARG A 1080 10.99 2.13 20.19
CA ARG A 1080 11.87 1.06 19.71
C ARG A 1080 12.57 1.45 18.43
N GLU A 1081 13.69 0.78 18.18
CA GLU A 1081 14.48 1.04 16.99
C GLU A 1081 13.85 0.47 15.72
N VAL A 1082 13.94 1.19 14.60
CA VAL A 1082 13.44 0.78 13.28
C VAL A 1082 14.59 0.80 12.26
N LEU A 1083 14.47 0.00 11.20
CA LEU A 1083 15.47 -0.08 10.12
C LEU A 1083 15.43 1.11 9.18
#